data_AF-B3E0M4-F1
#
_entry.id   AF-B3E0M4-F1
#
_cell.length_a   1.000
_cell.length_b   1.000
_cell.length_c   1.000
_cell.angle_alpha   90.00
_cell.angle_beta   90.00
_cell.angle_gamma   90.00
#
_symmetry.space_group_name_H-M   'P 1'
#
loop_
_entity.id
_entity.type
_entity.pdbx_description
1 polymer ?
#
loop_
_entity_poly.entity_id
_entity_poly.type
_entity_poly.pdbx_seq_one_letter_code
_entity_poly.pdbx_strand_id
1 'polypeptide(L)'
;MIVMITFFKEKDHLKCLFHTLMHGINPKRLLFVLFLPFSLFFVQLGMAATSSSARSRHVEVSLLSELDAVSPGSHFYVALRMKMDEGWHTYWLNPGDAGSATKIDWTLPVGVHAGPIQWPSPSVISLPPLTSFGYEGECWLLIPMDISQEQQLGSSVNIKAFVQWVECAQSCLPGSAELNLTLPVESSPRVDESLKEGFQKAKYEIPRSPPESVSISFMDTGKNLIIFFQNKSGKILNFESAHFFPFQNGIIQYSAPQQLRLRKEGVSLEIARPSNNASALTEPLSGIFTAKLSGLKGIEKINWDIRARKYIPPKVETQKTGASPYFNKKFFSYLGLSFIGGLILNLMPCVLPVISLKVLNLVGAAKEGGGSSIAHGLSFVLGVLFSFWIVVGLLILLRQKGLELGWGFQLQSPPFVAFMALFFFLISLNLLGVYEIGVSLVSAQSLVEKAKGLLGSFLNGMLATLVASPCTAPFMGSAVGFALSQPPLVIILVFSSLALGMAFPVFVLSIFPGLLRLLPKPGPWMVSFKQFLAFPILGAVIWLIWVYGKLRGVDGVLDILLALLFVGLGSWIYGKFSGPFHPLGVRVLSILLSLAILLSSFYYVVVEIERSFSTKVAKKEEWVPFSESKLEEYLQQDVPVFVDFTASWCLTCQVNKKVALENPEVKKKFEELGVIRMEADWTNRDPKITEALESLGRSGVPTYVFYGLGSASPLLLPEVITPKMLLDVLNKIEKEKKQKEAQAKSGEFFQ
;
A
#
# COMPACT_ATOMS: atom_id res chain seq x y z
N MET A 1 51.77 23.27 21.14
CA MET A 1 50.77 23.15 22.22
C MET A 1 50.98 24.35 23.13
N ILE A 2 50.14 25.38 23.20
CA ILE A 2 48.68 25.49 23.01
C ILE A 2 48.39 26.95 22.58
N VAL A 3 47.66 27.11 21.48
CA VAL A 3 46.65 28.15 21.15
C VAL A 3 46.95 29.60 21.60
N MET A 4 47.36 30.51 20.69
CA MET A 4 46.50 31.43 19.90
C MET A 4 46.18 32.75 20.65
N ILE A 5 46.20 33.85 19.88
CA ILE A 5 45.42 35.11 20.03
C ILE A 5 46.26 36.43 20.19
N THR A 6 46.15 37.25 19.12
CA THR A 6 46.17 38.73 18.97
C THR A 6 47.46 39.58 19.06
N PHE A 7 47.83 40.10 17.89
CA PHE A 7 47.79 41.52 17.45
C PHE A 7 48.45 42.66 18.27
N PHE A 8 49.20 43.49 17.49
CA PHE A 8 49.76 44.84 17.73
C PHE A 8 51.08 44.93 18.53
N LYS A 9 52.17 45.40 17.91
CA LYS A 9 52.60 46.83 17.78
C LYS A 9 54.08 46.92 17.29
N GLU A 10 54.49 48.11 16.81
CA GLU A 10 55.82 48.56 16.31
C GLU A 10 56.11 48.22 14.84
N LYS A 11 55.99 49.11 13.83
CA LYS A 11 56.35 50.54 13.68
C LYS A 11 57.83 50.83 14.00
N ASP A 12 58.69 50.74 12.98
CA ASP A 12 59.76 51.73 12.66
C ASP A 12 60.80 51.20 11.66
N HIS A 13 60.44 51.00 10.38
CA HIS A 13 61.44 50.88 9.30
C HIS A 13 60.98 51.50 7.98
N LEU A 14 60.54 52.76 8.07
CA LEU A 14 60.28 53.63 6.92
C LEU A 14 61.04 54.95 7.15
N LYS A 15 62.24 55.12 6.58
CA LYS A 15 62.85 56.47 6.35
C LYS A 15 64.21 56.57 5.62
N CYS A 16 64.75 55.54 4.96
CA CYS A 16 66.09 55.67 4.34
C CYS A 16 66.24 55.25 2.86
N LEU A 17 65.19 54.83 2.16
CA LEU A 17 65.31 54.38 0.76
C LEU A 17 64.42 55.18 -0.21
N PHE A 18 64.27 56.47 0.05
CA PHE A 18 63.46 57.39 -0.76
C PHE A 18 64.22 58.65 -1.23
N HIS A 19 65.56 58.69 -1.22
CA HIS A 19 66.27 59.95 -1.51
C HIS A 19 67.43 59.86 -2.50
N THR A 20 67.44 58.89 -3.42
CA THR A 20 68.45 58.89 -4.50
C THR A 20 67.89 58.25 -5.74
N LEU A 21 67.46 59.09 -6.69
CA LEU A 21 67.27 58.85 -8.13
C LEU A 21 65.99 59.50 -8.67
N MET A 22 65.91 60.82 -8.49
CA MET A 22 65.13 61.71 -9.35
C MET A 22 65.98 62.95 -9.60
N HIS A 23 66.57 63.08 -10.79
CA HIS A 23 66.70 64.37 -11.46
C HIS A 23 67.11 64.21 -12.93
N GLY A 24 66.21 64.65 -13.81
CA GLY A 24 66.55 65.34 -15.06
C GLY A 24 66.63 64.50 -16.33
N ILE A 25 65.62 64.62 -17.21
CA ILE A 25 65.71 65.37 -18.48
C ILE A 25 64.41 65.15 -19.33
N ASN A 26 63.64 66.25 -19.39
CA ASN A 26 62.77 66.81 -20.44
C ASN A 26 61.68 66.00 -21.22
N PRO A 27 60.39 66.41 -21.14
CA PRO A 27 59.27 65.85 -21.90
C PRO A 27 58.85 66.80 -23.05
N LYS A 28 59.37 66.62 -24.28
CA LYS A 28 58.81 67.30 -25.48
C LYS A 28 59.27 66.77 -26.86
N ARG A 29 59.89 65.59 -26.93
CA ARG A 29 60.46 65.07 -28.19
C ARG A 29 60.15 63.61 -28.53
N LEU A 30 59.05 63.07 -28.00
CA LEU A 30 58.63 61.70 -28.28
C LEU A 30 57.19 61.63 -28.81
N LEU A 31 56.85 62.54 -29.74
CA LEU A 31 55.50 62.66 -30.29
C LEU A 31 55.41 62.35 -31.81
N PHE A 32 56.41 61.77 -32.47
CA PHE A 32 56.36 61.74 -33.95
C PHE A 32 57.06 60.58 -34.71
N VAL A 33 57.41 59.45 -34.11
CA VAL A 33 58.19 58.40 -34.85
C VAL A 33 57.67 56.96 -34.72
N LEU A 34 56.50 56.70 -34.14
CA LEU A 34 55.97 55.32 -34.03
C LEU A 34 54.50 55.20 -34.46
N PHE A 35 54.17 55.80 -35.61
CA PHE A 35 52.92 55.52 -36.34
C PHE A 35 53.24 54.80 -37.65
N LEU A 36 52.67 53.60 -37.80
CA LEU A 36 52.66 52.68 -38.96
C LEU A 36 54.00 51.97 -39.32
N PRO A 37 54.05 50.63 -39.34
CA PRO A 37 52.96 49.71 -39.67
C PRO A 37 52.66 48.69 -38.56
N PHE A 38 51.56 48.89 -37.83
CA PHE A 38 50.88 47.85 -37.06
C PHE A 38 49.58 47.49 -37.79
N SER A 39 49.73 47.07 -39.05
CA SER A 39 48.65 46.49 -39.86
C SER A 39 49.16 45.15 -40.36
N LEU A 40 48.40 44.08 -40.11
CA LEU A 40 48.72 42.67 -40.36
C LEU A 40 49.37 41.95 -39.16
N PHE A 41 48.63 41.82 -38.06
CA PHE A 41 48.49 40.54 -37.34
C PHE A 41 47.35 40.65 -36.30
N PHE A 42 46.17 41.12 -36.72
CA PHE A 42 44.94 40.86 -35.97
C PHE A 42 44.50 39.44 -36.35
N VAL A 43 45.12 38.44 -35.72
CA VAL A 43 44.48 37.14 -35.59
C VAL A 43 43.24 37.39 -34.74
N GLN A 44 42.06 37.36 -35.36
CA GLN A 44 40.79 37.23 -34.66
C GLN A 44 40.88 35.96 -33.82
N LEU A 45 41.23 36.08 -32.53
CA LEU A 45 40.76 35.13 -31.54
C LEU A 45 39.25 35.33 -31.48
N GLY A 46 38.51 34.54 -32.26
CA GLY A 46 37.08 34.37 -32.05
C GLY A 46 36.88 33.95 -30.60
N MET A 47 36.01 34.65 -29.88
CA MET A 47 35.52 34.18 -28.58
C MET A 47 34.82 32.85 -28.83
N ALA A 48 35.51 31.75 -28.52
CA ALA A 48 34.94 30.41 -28.61
C ALA A 48 33.86 30.25 -27.52
N ALA A 49 32.84 29.45 -27.81
CA ALA A 49 31.86 29.07 -26.82
C ALA A 49 32.55 28.34 -25.66
N THR A 50 32.29 28.78 -24.42
CA THR A 50 32.82 28.12 -23.23
C THR A 50 31.73 27.26 -22.63
N SER A 51 31.93 25.94 -22.64
CA SER A 51 31.11 24.98 -21.91
C SER A 51 31.81 24.56 -20.61
N SER A 52 31.04 24.43 -19.54
CA SER A 52 31.54 23.85 -18.28
C SER A 52 31.10 22.39 -18.16
N SER A 53 32.01 21.56 -17.66
CA SER A 53 31.70 20.21 -17.21
C SER A 53 31.80 20.16 -15.68
N ALA A 54 30.96 19.34 -15.08
CA ALA A 54 30.98 19.05 -13.66
C ALA A 54 30.84 17.55 -13.47
N ARG A 55 31.53 16.99 -12.48
CA ARG A 55 31.47 15.56 -12.18
C ARG A 55 30.94 15.37 -10.77
N SER A 56 29.92 14.52 -10.62
CA SER A 56 29.55 13.95 -9.32
C SER A 56 30.51 12.80 -8.98
N ARG A 57 30.07 11.83 -8.17
CA ARG A 57 30.92 10.69 -7.85
C ARG A 57 31.13 9.79 -9.06
N HIS A 58 30.05 9.49 -9.80
CA HIS A 58 30.05 8.46 -10.86
C HIS A 58 29.44 8.92 -12.18
N VAL A 59 28.97 10.17 -12.26
CA VAL A 59 28.41 10.75 -13.49
C VAL A 59 29.07 12.10 -13.77
N GLU A 60 29.62 12.23 -14.98
CA GLU A 60 30.09 13.49 -15.54
C GLU A 60 28.97 14.12 -16.36
N VAL A 61 28.64 15.37 -16.04
CA VAL A 61 27.60 16.14 -16.73
C VAL A 61 28.21 17.37 -17.40
N SER A 62 27.84 17.61 -18.65
CA SER A 62 28.32 18.74 -19.44
C SER A 62 27.19 19.35 -20.25
N LEU A 63 27.15 20.68 -20.33
CA LEU A 63 26.17 21.41 -21.13
C LEU A 63 26.78 21.80 -22.47
N LEU A 64 26.26 21.23 -23.56
CA LEU A 64 26.81 21.35 -24.91
C LEU A 64 25.82 22.03 -25.85
N SER A 65 26.31 22.82 -26.81
CA SER A 65 25.49 23.52 -27.80
C SER A 65 25.67 22.92 -29.18
N GLU A 66 24.60 22.83 -29.97
CA GLU A 66 24.70 22.51 -31.40
C GLU A 66 25.40 23.63 -32.20
N LEU A 67 25.34 24.85 -31.68
CA LEU A 67 25.91 26.05 -32.31
C LEU A 67 27.04 26.64 -31.47
N ASP A 68 28.14 27.00 -32.13
CA ASP A 68 29.24 27.81 -31.59
C ASP A 68 28.88 29.28 -31.45
N ALA A 69 27.96 29.78 -32.30
CA ALA A 69 27.44 31.14 -32.26
C ALA A 69 25.96 31.13 -32.66
N VAL A 70 25.14 31.88 -31.93
CA VAL A 70 23.70 31.99 -32.17
C VAL A 70 23.38 33.27 -32.95
N SER A 71 22.27 33.29 -33.68
CA SER A 71 21.74 34.51 -34.31
C SER A 71 20.38 34.87 -33.72
N PRO A 72 19.94 36.14 -33.79
CA PRO A 72 18.58 36.51 -33.41
C PRO A 72 17.55 35.69 -34.19
N GLY A 73 16.55 35.12 -33.51
CA GLY A 73 15.55 34.24 -34.12
C GLY A 73 16.01 32.80 -34.39
N SER A 74 17.20 32.39 -33.92
CA SER A 74 17.68 31.01 -34.12
C SER A 74 16.95 29.99 -33.25
N HIS A 75 16.76 28.80 -33.81
CA HIS A 75 16.22 27.60 -33.16
C HIS A 75 17.29 26.52 -33.22
N PHE A 76 17.71 26.00 -32.06
CA PHE A 76 18.81 25.03 -31.98
C PHE A 76 18.64 24.11 -30.78
N TYR A 77 19.48 23.08 -30.65
CA TYR A 77 19.49 22.22 -29.48
C TYR A 77 20.66 22.49 -28.56
N VAL A 78 20.40 22.46 -27.27
CA VAL A 78 21.41 22.29 -26.21
C VAL A 78 21.28 20.86 -25.68
N ALA A 79 22.40 20.17 -25.48
CA ALA A 79 22.44 18.83 -24.92
C ALA A 79 22.98 18.87 -23.49
N LEU A 80 22.28 18.24 -22.56
CA LEU A 80 22.87 17.78 -21.32
C LEU A 80 23.49 16.42 -21.59
N ARG A 81 24.81 16.38 -21.74
CA ARG A 81 25.59 15.14 -21.88
C ARG A 81 25.83 14.57 -20.49
N MET A 82 25.39 13.34 -20.26
CA MET A 82 25.62 12.59 -19.03
C MET A 82 26.46 11.36 -19.38
N LYS A 83 27.65 11.25 -18.78
CA LYS A 83 28.56 10.13 -18.95
C LYS A 83 28.75 9.42 -17.62
N MET A 84 28.30 8.18 -17.55
CA MET A 84 28.31 7.33 -16.36
C MET A 84 29.53 6.42 -16.36
N ASP A 85 30.08 6.14 -15.18
CA ASP A 85 31.09 5.10 -15.00
C ASP A 85 30.51 3.70 -15.29
N GLU A 86 31.38 2.73 -15.59
CA GLU A 86 30.96 1.36 -15.88
C GLU A 86 30.17 0.75 -14.70
N GLY A 87 29.00 0.16 -14.99
CA GLY A 87 28.08 -0.38 -13.98
C GLY A 87 27.17 0.65 -13.30
N TRP A 88 27.29 1.94 -13.64
CA TRP A 88 26.40 2.99 -13.15
C TRP A 88 25.39 3.45 -14.22
N HIS A 89 24.21 3.83 -13.75
CA HIS A 89 23.12 4.30 -14.61
C HIS A 89 22.39 5.51 -14.04
N THR A 90 21.65 6.19 -14.91
CA THR A 90 20.68 7.24 -14.57
C THR A 90 19.31 6.89 -15.15
N TYR A 91 18.28 7.62 -14.78
CA TYR A 91 16.89 7.24 -15.02
C TYR A 91 16.22 8.01 -16.15
N TRP A 92 15.26 7.33 -16.78
CA TRP A 92 14.34 7.91 -17.74
C TRP A 92 13.19 8.66 -17.03
N LEU A 93 12.35 9.34 -17.81
CA LEU A 93 11.17 10.08 -17.33
C LEU A 93 10.31 9.25 -16.37
N ASN A 94 9.97 8.01 -16.73
CA ASN A 94 9.44 7.02 -15.81
C ASN A 94 10.61 6.12 -15.36
N PRO A 95 11.03 6.17 -14.09
CA PRO A 95 12.21 5.45 -13.62
C PRO A 95 11.99 3.94 -13.42
N GLY A 96 10.74 3.44 -13.45
CA GLY A 96 10.42 2.05 -13.12
C GLY A 96 10.21 1.83 -11.62
N ASP A 97 10.75 0.75 -11.06
CA ASP A 97 10.56 0.38 -9.64
C ASP A 97 11.30 1.31 -8.67
N ALA A 98 12.43 1.89 -9.09
CA ALA A 98 13.24 2.79 -8.27
C ALA A 98 13.90 3.88 -9.12
N GLY A 99 14.22 5.02 -8.50
CA GLY A 99 14.93 6.15 -9.11
C GLY A 99 14.07 7.40 -9.32
N SER A 100 14.64 8.39 -10.01
CA SER A 100 13.94 9.62 -10.39
C SER A 100 14.54 10.25 -11.65
N ALA A 101 13.69 10.80 -12.51
CA ALA A 101 14.10 11.48 -13.73
C ALA A 101 14.98 12.71 -13.46
N THR A 102 15.94 12.96 -14.35
CA THR A 102 16.76 14.18 -14.36
C THR A 102 15.89 15.43 -14.48
N LYS A 103 16.18 16.43 -13.65
CA LYS A 103 15.54 17.75 -13.66
C LYS A 103 16.58 18.83 -13.98
N ILE A 104 16.15 19.85 -14.70
CA ILE A 104 16.97 21.01 -15.07
C ILE A 104 16.20 22.27 -14.72
N ASP A 105 16.73 23.03 -13.78
CA ASP A 105 16.23 24.35 -13.41
C ASP A 105 17.07 25.41 -14.15
N TRP A 106 16.44 26.11 -15.08
CA TRP A 106 17.13 27.06 -15.94
C TRP A 106 17.15 28.47 -15.36
N THR A 107 18.29 29.15 -15.47
CA THR A 107 18.40 30.60 -15.31
C THR A 107 18.86 31.17 -16.64
N LEU A 108 17.88 31.59 -17.46
CA LEU A 108 18.09 32.08 -18.82
C LEU A 108 18.12 33.62 -18.85
N PRO A 109 18.93 34.21 -19.75
CA PRO A 109 18.89 35.64 -19.99
C PRO A 109 17.60 36.02 -20.75
N VAL A 110 17.26 37.31 -20.71
CA VAL A 110 16.08 37.84 -21.40
C VAL A 110 16.13 37.48 -22.89
N GLY A 111 15.00 37.00 -23.43
CA GLY A 111 14.89 36.64 -24.84
C GLY A 111 15.37 35.22 -25.19
N VAL A 112 15.69 34.37 -24.21
CA VAL A 112 16.04 32.96 -24.44
C VAL A 112 15.01 32.06 -23.79
N HIS A 113 14.50 31.09 -24.55
CA HIS A 113 13.51 30.12 -24.07
C HIS A 113 14.03 28.69 -24.24
N ALA A 114 13.89 27.89 -23.20
CA ALA A 114 14.17 26.45 -23.22
C ALA A 114 12.85 25.68 -23.26
N GLY A 115 12.73 24.74 -24.21
CA GLY A 115 11.62 23.81 -24.28
C GLY A 115 11.79 22.57 -23.39
N PRO A 116 10.88 21.59 -23.48
CA PRO A 116 10.97 20.36 -22.69
C PRO A 116 12.10 19.44 -23.19
N ILE A 117 12.67 18.67 -22.26
CA ILE A 117 13.66 17.63 -22.56
C ILE A 117 13.06 16.64 -23.57
N GLN A 118 13.76 16.46 -24.69
CA GLN A 118 13.50 15.42 -25.68
C GLN A 118 14.18 14.14 -25.21
N TRP A 119 13.41 13.28 -24.54
CA TRP A 119 13.93 12.05 -23.95
C TRP A 119 14.28 11.02 -25.04
N PRO A 120 15.53 10.53 -25.09
CA PRO A 120 15.89 9.36 -25.89
C PRO A 120 15.10 8.12 -25.49
N SER A 121 15.17 7.10 -26.33
CA SER A 121 14.54 5.81 -26.04
C SER A 121 15.25 5.11 -24.87
N PRO A 122 14.55 4.75 -23.79
CA PRO A 122 15.18 4.15 -22.62
C PRO A 122 15.61 2.70 -22.86
N SER A 123 16.46 2.21 -21.97
CA SER A 123 16.81 0.81 -21.83
C SER A 123 16.23 0.21 -20.55
N VAL A 124 16.06 -1.12 -20.54
CA VAL A 124 15.66 -1.85 -19.33
C VAL A 124 16.91 -2.16 -18.51
N ILE A 125 16.91 -1.75 -17.25
CA ILE A 125 17.98 -2.01 -16.30
C ILE A 125 17.42 -2.98 -15.26
N SER A 126 17.92 -4.22 -15.28
CA SER A 126 17.42 -5.30 -14.42
C SER A 126 18.37 -5.55 -13.26
N LEU A 127 17.93 -5.18 -12.06
CA LEU A 127 18.60 -5.45 -10.78
C LEU A 127 17.65 -6.26 -9.90
N PRO A 128 17.57 -7.59 -10.04
CA PRO A 128 16.57 -8.41 -9.38
C PRO A 128 16.52 -8.14 -7.86
N PRO A 129 15.32 -7.90 -7.27
CA PRO A 129 13.99 -8.04 -7.87
C PRO A 129 13.45 -6.80 -8.64
N LEU A 130 14.19 -5.70 -8.69
CA LEU A 130 13.76 -4.43 -9.27
C LEU A 130 14.05 -4.34 -10.77
N THR A 131 13.19 -3.65 -11.50
CA THR A 131 13.41 -3.28 -12.90
C THR A 131 13.16 -1.79 -13.08
N SER A 132 14.19 -1.10 -13.53
CA SER A 132 14.18 0.34 -13.78
C SER A 132 14.37 0.65 -15.25
N PHE A 133 13.98 1.85 -15.65
CA PHE A 133 14.16 2.35 -17.01
C PHE A 133 15.10 3.55 -17.00
N GLY A 134 16.08 3.51 -17.88
CA GLY A 134 17.14 4.49 -17.84
C GLY A 134 18.19 4.31 -18.91
N TYR A 135 19.37 4.82 -18.59
CA TYR A 135 20.51 4.89 -19.50
C TYR A 135 21.77 4.43 -18.79
N GLU A 136 22.62 3.72 -19.54
CA GLU A 136 23.95 3.27 -19.14
C GLU A 136 24.99 3.83 -20.11
N GLY A 137 26.22 4.03 -19.63
CA GLY A 137 27.33 4.54 -20.44
C GLY A 137 27.20 6.05 -20.72
N GLU A 138 26.63 6.44 -21.85
CA GLU A 138 26.54 7.84 -22.25
C GLU A 138 25.16 8.18 -22.81
N CYS A 139 24.54 9.25 -22.29
CA CYS A 139 23.23 9.73 -22.70
C CYS A 139 23.25 11.23 -22.99
N TRP A 140 22.57 11.64 -24.05
CA TRP A 140 22.43 13.04 -24.45
C TRP A 140 20.95 13.44 -24.37
N LEU A 141 20.61 14.24 -23.35
CA LEU A 141 19.27 14.79 -23.22
C LEU A 141 19.20 16.10 -24.01
N LEU A 142 18.44 16.11 -25.10
CA LEU A 142 18.33 17.29 -25.98
C LEU A 142 17.24 18.24 -25.51
N ILE A 143 17.54 19.53 -25.46
CA ILE A 143 16.63 20.61 -25.07
C ILE A 143 16.56 21.59 -26.24
N PRO A 144 15.38 21.79 -26.87
CA PRO A 144 15.24 22.81 -27.90
C PRO A 144 15.31 24.20 -27.26
N MET A 145 16.07 25.08 -27.89
CA MET A 145 16.32 26.44 -27.46
C MET A 145 15.89 27.43 -28.54
N ASP A 146 15.19 28.48 -28.13
CA ASP A 146 14.73 29.56 -29.00
C ASP A 146 15.36 30.88 -28.56
N ILE A 147 15.95 31.61 -29.51
CA ILE A 147 16.51 32.96 -29.30
C ILE A 147 15.57 34.01 -29.90
N SER A 148 15.21 35.01 -29.10
CA SER A 148 14.39 36.14 -29.54
C SER A 148 15.06 36.94 -30.66
N GLN A 149 14.25 37.56 -31.51
CA GLN A 149 14.75 38.47 -32.55
C GLN A 149 15.30 39.79 -31.99
N GLU A 150 15.00 40.11 -30.73
CA GLU A 150 15.42 41.36 -30.07
C GLU A 150 16.86 41.29 -29.52
N GLN A 151 17.55 40.17 -29.69
CA GLN A 151 18.90 39.97 -29.17
C GLN A 151 19.93 40.83 -29.91
N GLN A 152 20.76 41.57 -29.16
CA GLN A 152 21.75 42.47 -29.73
C GLN A 152 22.95 41.72 -30.33
N LEU A 153 23.30 42.04 -31.58
CA LEU A 153 24.51 41.52 -32.24
C LEU A 153 25.77 41.94 -31.48
N GLY A 154 26.73 41.03 -31.33
CA GLY A 154 27.96 41.24 -30.59
C GLY A 154 27.82 41.09 -29.06
N SER A 155 26.61 40.82 -28.56
CA SER A 155 26.40 40.42 -27.15
C SER A 155 26.73 38.92 -26.95
N SER A 156 26.74 38.48 -25.69
CA SER A 156 26.85 37.05 -25.36
C SER A 156 25.64 36.61 -24.54
N VAL A 157 25.17 35.39 -24.82
CA VAL A 157 24.08 34.72 -24.14
C VAL A 157 24.69 33.73 -23.16
N ASN A 158 24.47 33.95 -21.86
CA ASN A 158 24.94 33.05 -20.80
C ASN A 158 23.77 32.19 -20.29
N ILE A 159 23.78 30.92 -20.67
CA ILE A 159 22.79 29.93 -20.29
C ILE A 159 23.30 29.22 -19.04
N LYS A 160 22.58 29.37 -17.92
CA LYS A 160 22.88 28.67 -16.68
C LYS A 160 21.82 27.63 -16.37
N ALA A 161 22.24 26.47 -15.88
CA ALA A 161 21.39 25.35 -15.55
C ALA A 161 21.82 24.74 -14.22
N PHE A 162 20.89 24.59 -13.28
CA PHE A 162 21.06 23.73 -12.13
C PHE A 162 20.45 22.37 -12.44
N VAL A 163 21.28 21.35 -12.53
CA VAL A 163 20.87 20.00 -12.93
C VAL A 163 20.85 19.10 -11.70
N GLN A 164 19.78 18.34 -11.54
CA GLN A 164 19.61 17.34 -10.48
C GLN A 164 19.30 15.98 -11.09
N TRP A 165 19.97 14.94 -10.62
CA TRP A 165 19.76 13.56 -11.09
C TRP A 165 20.02 12.55 -9.97
N VAL A 166 19.77 11.28 -10.26
CA VAL A 166 20.13 10.16 -9.38
C VAL A 166 21.05 9.23 -10.16
N GLU A 167 22.24 8.99 -9.61
CA GLU A 167 23.21 8.01 -10.12
C GLU A 167 23.10 6.74 -9.30
N CYS A 168 22.93 5.57 -9.95
CA CYS A 168 22.68 4.32 -9.25
C CYS A 168 23.52 3.16 -9.80
N ALA A 169 23.96 2.31 -8.88
CA ALA A 169 24.52 0.98 -9.15
C ALA A 169 23.77 -0.03 -8.28
N GLN A 170 24.37 -0.53 -7.18
CA GLN A 170 23.62 -1.27 -6.14
C GLN A 170 22.91 -0.36 -5.14
N SER A 171 23.37 0.89 -5.02
CA SER A 171 22.76 1.94 -4.21
C SER A 171 22.62 3.21 -5.03
N CYS A 172 21.55 3.97 -4.80
CA CYS A 172 21.30 5.20 -5.54
C CYS A 172 21.75 6.42 -4.73
N LEU A 173 22.49 7.32 -5.39
CA LEU A 173 23.02 8.55 -4.81
C LEU A 173 22.45 9.77 -5.56
N PRO A 174 22.01 10.83 -4.86
CA PRO A 174 21.62 12.07 -5.52
C PRO A 174 22.86 12.82 -6.03
N GLY A 175 22.79 13.31 -7.27
CA GLY A 175 23.79 14.15 -7.91
C GLY A 175 23.19 15.52 -8.27
N SER A 176 24.01 16.55 -8.19
CA SER A 176 23.64 17.90 -8.63
C SER A 176 24.85 18.68 -9.12
N ALA A 177 24.65 19.55 -10.12
CA ALA A 177 25.69 20.42 -10.65
C ALA A 177 25.11 21.73 -11.19
N GLU A 178 25.87 22.82 -11.05
CA GLU A 178 25.64 24.06 -11.77
C GLU A 178 26.48 24.06 -13.05
N LEU A 179 25.83 24.20 -14.19
CA LEU A 179 26.44 24.24 -15.51
C LEU A 179 26.15 25.59 -16.15
N ASN A 180 27.18 26.15 -16.79
CA ASN A 180 27.12 27.38 -17.55
C ASN A 180 27.62 27.14 -18.98
N LEU A 181 26.95 27.77 -19.94
CA LEU A 181 27.28 27.77 -21.36
C LEU A 181 27.16 29.21 -21.89
N THR A 182 28.25 29.76 -22.40
CA THR A 182 28.25 31.10 -22.99
C THR A 182 28.35 31.02 -24.51
N LEU A 183 27.38 31.60 -25.23
CA LEU A 183 27.33 31.64 -26.69
C LEU A 183 27.38 33.10 -27.20
N PRO A 184 28.28 33.44 -28.13
CA PRO A 184 28.27 34.74 -28.80
C PRO A 184 27.06 34.89 -29.73
N VAL A 185 26.55 36.12 -29.86
CA VAL A 185 25.46 36.48 -30.78
C VAL A 185 26.04 37.10 -32.04
N GLU A 186 25.95 36.40 -33.16
CA GLU A 186 26.48 36.80 -34.46
C GLU A 186 25.35 36.99 -35.50
N SER A 187 25.69 37.54 -36.67
CA SER A 187 24.73 37.78 -37.76
C SER A 187 24.24 36.50 -38.43
N SER A 188 25.01 35.42 -38.36
CA SER A 188 24.67 34.10 -38.87
C SER A 188 25.05 33.03 -37.84
N PRO A 189 24.21 32.00 -37.65
CA PRO A 189 24.54 30.92 -36.71
C PRO A 189 25.72 30.11 -37.25
N ARG A 190 26.66 29.76 -36.36
CA ARG A 190 27.79 28.88 -36.69
C ARG A 190 27.61 27.56 -35.96
N VAL A 191 27.64 26.45 -36.69
CA VAL A 191 27.55 25.10 -36.13
C VAL A 191 28.89 24.69 -35.55
N ASP A 192 28.88 24.03 -34.39
CA ASP A 192 30.08 23.38 -33.86
C ASP A 192 30.30 22.04 -34.58
N GLU A 193 31.25 22.02 -35.52
CA GLU A 193 31.57 20.82 -36.30
C GLU A 193 32.13 19.68 -35.43
N SER A 194 32.66 19.95 -34.24
CA SER A 194 33.21 18.92 -33.34
C SER A 194 32.12 18.10 -32.64
N LEU A 195 30.94 18.69 -32.42
CA LEU A 195 29.81 18.07 -31.71
C LEU A 195 28.69 17.59 -32.63
N LYS A 196 28.76 17.94 -33.93
CA LYS A 196 27.75 17.65 -34.94
C LYS A 196 27.34 16.18 -35.00
N GLU A 197 28.30 15.25 -34.94
CA GLU A 197 28.02 13.82 -34.96
C GLU A 197 27.26 13.36 -33.70
N GLY A 198 27.63 13.89 -32.53
CA GLY A 198 26.95 13.60 -31.26
C GLY A 198 25.49 14.06 -31.27
N PHE A 199 25.22 15.28 -31.75
CA PHE A 199 23.86 15.80 -31.90
C PHE A 199 23.05 15.01 -32.94
N GLN A 200 23.64 14.62 -34.06
CA GLN A 200 22.96 13.80 -35.07
C GLN A 200 22.57 12.42 -34.52
N LYS A 201 23.48 11.78 -33.77
CA LYS A 201 23.20 10.50 -33.10
C LYS A 201 22.09 10.65 -32.06
N ALA A 202 22.16 11.67 -31.21
CA ALA A 202 21.15 11.94 -30.19
C ALA A 202 19.76 12.20 -30.80
N LYS A 203 19.69 12.96 -31.90
CA LYS A 203 18.44 13.19 -32.66
C LYS A 203 17.85 11.91 -33.26
N TYR A 204 18.69 10.93 -33.60
CA TYR A 204 18.22 9.63 -34.11
C TYR A 204 17.62 8.75 -33.01
N GLU A 205 18.04 8.92 -31.75
CA GLU A 205 17.54 8.14 -30.61
C GLU A 205 16.21 8.65 -30.04
N ILE A 206 15.79 9.86 -30.41
CA ILE A 206 14.49 10.42 -30.07
C ILE A 206 13.37 9.58 -30.74
N PRO A 207 12.39 9.09 -29.96
CA PRO A 207 11.25 8.36 -30.49
C PRO A 207 10.47 9.18 -31.52
N ARG A 208 10.05 8.55 -32.62
CA ARG A 208 9.27 9.18 -33.69
C ARG A 208 7.82 8.71 -33.66
N SER A 209 6.91 9.48 -34.24
CA SER A 209 5.53 9.00 -34.42
C SER A 209 5.50 7.74 -35.30
N PRO A 210 4.64 6.75 -34.98
CA PRO A 210 4.48 5.57 -35.83
C PRO A 210 3.93 5.95 -37.22
N PRO A 211 4.22 5.18 -38.28
CA PRO A 211 3.67 5.42 -39.60
C PRO A 211 2.14 5.40 -39.59
N GLU A 212 1.49 6.24 -40.41
CA GLU A 212 0.02 6.33 -40.47
C GLU A 212 -0.68 5.02 -40.89
N SER A 213 0.08 4.10 -41.50
CA SER A 213 -0.37 2.76 -41.87
C SER A 213 -0.52 1.82 -40.67
N VAL A 214 0.04 2.15 -39.51
CA VAL A 214 -0.03 1.32 -38.30
C VAL A 214 -1.08 1.90 -37.35
N SER A 215 -2.14 1.13 -37.08
CA SER A 215 -3.11 1.43 -36.03
C SER A 215 -2.73 0.70 -34.74
N ILE A 216 -2.63 1.47 -33.66
CA ILE A 216 -2.27 0.98 -32.34
C ILE A 216 -3.49 1.14 -31.41
N SER A 217 -3.87 0.05 -30.77
CA SER A 217 -4.96 0.04 -29.79
C SER A 217 -4.59 -0.79 -28.57
N PHE A 218 -5.26 -0.59 -27.44
CA PHE A 218 -4.97 -1.36 -26.23
C PHE A 218 -6.23 -1.91 -25.58
N MET A 219 -6.11 -3.08 -24.94
CA MET A 219 -7.16 -3.67 -24.14
C MET A 219 -6.63 -4.01 -22.76
N ASP A 220 -7.44 -3.69 -21.75
CA ASP A 220 -7.15 -4.02 -20.36
C ASP A 220 -7.99 -5.22 -19.93
N THR A 221 -7.33 -6.29 -19.51
CA THR A 221 -7.99 -7.51 -19.00
C THR A 221 -8.02 -7.56 -17.47
N GLY A 222 -7.51 -6.53 -16.79
CA GLY A 222 -7.31 -6.48 -15.34
C GLY A 222 -6.02 -7.16 -14.89
N LYS A 223 -5.70 -8.34 -15.46
CA LYS A 223 -4.43 -9.04 -15.20
C LYS A 223 -3.31 -8.64 -16.15
N ASN A 224 -3.63 -8.45 -17.42
CA ASN A 224 -2.69 -8.10 -18.47
C ASN A 224 -3.19 -6.86 -19.26
N LEU A 225 -2.26 -5.98 -19.60
CA LEU A 225 -2.40 -4.94 -20.59
C LEU A 225 -1.98 -5.52 -21.95
N ILE A 226 -2.86 -5.47 -22.94
CA ILE A 226 -2.59 -6.00 -24.28
C ILE A 226 -2.57 -4.84 -25.26
N ILE A 227 -1.44 -4.60 -25.93
CA ILE A 227 -1.31 -3.58 -26.97
C ILE A 227 -1.33 -4.26 -28.34
N PHE A 228 -2.27 -3.88 -29.20
CA PHE A 228 -2.41 -4.40 -30.55
C PHE A 228 -1.77 -3.44 -31.56
N PHE A 229 -0.96 -4.02 -32.44
CA PHE A 229 -0.35 -3.36 -33.59
C PHE A 229 -0.92 -3.99 -34.85
N GLN A 230 -1.72 -3.22 -35.58
CA GLN A 230 -2.34 -3.65 -36.83
C GLN A 230 -1.88 -2.75 -37.97
N ASN A 231 -1.53 -3.35 -39.11
CA ASN A 231 -1.24 -2.60 -40.31
C ASN A 231 -2.53 -2.48 -41.14
N LYS A 232 -2.90 -1.27 -41.54
CA LYS A 232 -4.07 -0.99 -42.38
C LYS A 232 -4.03 -1.72 -43.73
N SER A 233 -2.84 -2.10 -44.21
CA SER A 233 -2.66 -2.90 -45.43
C SER A 233 -2.87 -4.41 -45.24
N GLY A 234 -3.14 -4.87 -44.02
CA GLY A 234 -3.33 -6.30 -43.70
C GLY A 234 -2.03 -7.12 -43.62
N LYS A 235 -0.87 -6.52 -43.92
CA LYS A 235 0.43 -7.19 -43.79
C LYS A 235 0.84 -7.30 -42.31
N ILE A 236 1.14 -8.52 -41.86
CA ILE A 236 1.60 -8.77 -40.48
C ILE A 236 2.97 -8.11 -40.27
N LEU A 237 3.09 -7.30 -39.23
CA LEU A 237 4.36 -6.74 -38.77
C LEU A 237 5.14 -7.84 -38.03
N ASN A 238 6.39 -8.10 -38.41
CA ASN A 238 7.20 -9.14 -37.75
C ASN A 238 8.23 -8.50 -36.81
N PHE A 239 7.97 -8.55 -35.51
CA PHE A 239 8.89 -8.07 -34.48
C PHE A 239 9.68 -9.24 -33.89
N GLU A 240 11.01 -9.17 -33.89
CA GLU A 240 11.86 -10.17 -33.23
C GLU A 240 11.89 -9.96 -31.72
N SER A 241 11.93 -8.70 -31.30
CA SER A 241 11.87 -8.28 -29.91
C SER A 241 11.11 -6.97 -29.83
N ALA A 242 10.31 -6.78 -28.79
CA ALA A 242 9.63 -5.53 -28.54
C ALA A 242 9.51 -5.27 -27.04
N HIS A 243 9.59 -4.00 -26.66
CA HIS A 243 9.41 -3.55 -25.30
C HIS A 243 8.64 -2.24 -25.28
N PHE A 244 7.63 -2.15 -24.42
CA PHE A 244 6.86 -0.96 -24.16
C PHE A 244 7.26 -0.32 -22.84
N PHE A 245 7.53 0.99 -22.88
CA PHE A 245 7.90 1.83 -21.75
C PHE A 245 6.80 2.86 -21.52
N PRO A 246 5.97 2.73 -20.47
CA PRO A 246 4.87 3.65 -20.24
C PRO A 246 5.37 5.00 -19.70
N PHE A 247 4.77 6.11 -20.14
CA PHE A 247 5.02 7.41 -19.50
C PHE A 247 4.40 7.50 -18.10
N GLN A 248 3.31 6.76 -17.86
CA GLN A 248 2.61 6.73 -16.58
C GLN A 248 3.23 5.67 -15.64
N ASN A 249 3.41 6.02 -14.37
CA ASN A 249 3.95 5.11 -13.37
C ASN A 249 2.90 4.11 -12.86
N GLY A 250 3.31 2.87 -12.59
CA GLY A 250 2.50 1.86 -11.89
C GLY A 250 1.37 1.24 -12.72
N ILE A 251 1.42 1.35 -14.05
CA ILE A 251 0.41 0.75 -14.94
C ILE A 251 0.77 -0.67 -15.42
N ILE A 252 2.04 -1.05 -15.33
CA ILE A 252 2.58 -2.38 -15.68
C ILE A 252 3.44 -2.90 -14.54
N GLN A 253 3.61 -4.22 -14.46
CA GLN A 253 4.59 -4.85 -13.58
C GLN A 253 5.95 -4.86 -14.30
N TYR A 254 6.88 -3.99 -13.89
CA TYR A 254 8.12 -3.73 -14.63
C TYR A 254 9.04 -4.96 -14.73
N SER A 255 9.11 -5.77 -13.68
CA SER A 255 9.92 -7.00 -13.62
C SER A 255 9.36 -8.18 -14.41
N ALA A 256 8.12 -8.10 -14.91
CA ALA A 256 7.49 -9.17 -15.67
C ALA A 256 7.86 -9.08 -17.17
N PRO A 257 8.18 -10.21 -17.83
CA PRO A 257 8.53 -10.21 -19.25
C PRO A 257 7.33 -9.82 -20.12
N GLN A 258 7.57 -8.95 -21.12
CA GLN A 258 6.56 -8.57 -22.12
C GLN A 258 6.55 -9.60 -23.27
N GLN A 259 5.39 -10.17 -23.56
CA GLN A 259 5.28 -11.28 -24.52
C GLN A 259 4.66 -10.84 -25.84
N LEU A 260 5.39 -11.06 -26.94
CA LEU A 260 4.85 -10.90 -28.28
C LEU A 260 4.00 -12.11 -28.67
N ARG A 261 2.80 -11.84 -29.20
CA ARG A 261 1.86 -12.85 -29.72
C ARG A 261 1.40 -12.47 -31.12
N LEU A 262 1.62 -13.37 -32.08
CA LEU A 262 1.07 -13.26 -33.43
C LEU A 262 -0.44 -13.53 -33.39
N ARG A 263 -1.24 -12.67 -34.03
CA ARG A 263 -2.69 -12.79 -34.17
C ARG A 263 -3.09 -12.71 -35.64
N LYS A 264 -4.31 -13.13 -35.96
CA LYS A 264 -4.83 -13.14 -37.35
C LYS A 264 -4.84 -11.75 -38.00
N GLU A 265 -5.04 -10.70 -37.21
CA GLU A 265 -5.19 -9.31 -37.67
C GLU A 265 -3.96 -8.43 -37.35
N GLY A 266 -2.86 -8.99 -36.85
CA GLY A 266 -1.66 -8.22 -36.49
C GLY A 266 -0.84 -8.87 -35.38
N VAL A 267 -0.10 -8.06 -34.63
CA VAL A 267 0.69 -8.52 -33.47
C VAL A 267 0.18 -7.87 -32.20
N SER A 268 0.16 -8.61 -31.10
CA SER A 268 -0.13 -8.07 -29.79
C SER A 268 1.04 -8.23 -28.83
N LEU A 269 1.30 -7.22 -28.03
CA LEU A 269 2.22 -7.26 -26.90
C LEU A 269 1.41 -7.42 -25.62
N GLU A 270 1.59 -8.54 -24.92
CA GLU A 270 0.94 -8.83 -23.63
C GLU A 270 1.89 -8.48 -22.49
N ILE A 271 1.42 -7.61 -21.60
CA ILE A 271 2.20 -7.03 -20.52
C ILE A 271 1.47 -7.30 -19.21
N ALA A 272 2.14 -7.86 -18.21
CA ALA A 272 1.53 -8.11 -16.91
C ALA A 272 1.19 -6.80 -16.20
N ARG A 273 0.02 -6.75 -15.56
CA ARG A 273 -0.38 -5.66 -14.68
C ARG A 273 -0.05 -6.01 -13.23
N PRO A 274 0.23 -5.00 -12.39
CA PRO A 274 0.35 -5.22 -10.95
C PRO A 274 -0.93 -5.86 -10.42
N SER A 275 -0.83 -6.98 -9.71
CA SER A 275 -2.00 -7.68 -9.15
C SER A 275 -2.71 -6.87 -8.06
N ASN A 276 -1.98 -5.99 -7.38
CA ASN A 276 -2.45 -5.05 -6.36
C ASN A 276 -2.02 -3.63 -6.74
N ASN A 277 -2.83 -2.60 -6.46
CA ASN A 277 -2.51 -1.18 -6.68
C ASN A 277 -2.20 -0.76 -8.13
N ALA A 278 -2.73 -1.44 -9.15
CA ALA A 278 -2.57 -1.00 -10.53
C ALA A 278 -3.24 0.37 -10.76
N SER A 279 -2.45 1.36 -11.17
CA SER A 279 -2.96 2.68 -11.55
C SER A 279 -3.99 2.56 -12.69
N ALA A 280 -5.05 3.38 -12.64
CA ALA A 280 -6.00 3.46 -13.74
C ALA A 280 -5.29 3.89 -15.04
N LEU A 281 -5.61 3.21 -16.14
CA LEU A 281 -5.06 3.57 -17.45
C LEU A 281 -5.70 4.86 -17.94
N THR A 282 -4.87 5.76 -18.46
CA THR A 282 -5.30 6.98 -19.14
C THR A 282 -5.62 6.69 -20.62
N GLU A 283 -6.56 7.46 -21.19
CA GLU A 283 -6.86 7.43 -22.62
C GLU A 283 -6.47 8.76 -23.26
N PRO A 284 -5.56 8.79 -24.25
CA PRO A 284 -4.87 7.66 -24.86
C PRO A 284 -3.74 7.07 -23.99
N LEU A 285 -3.54 5.75 -24.08
CA LEU A 285 -2.40 5.09 -23.46
C LEU A 285 -1.13 5.56 -24.18
N SER A 286 -0.26 6.24 -23.44
CA SER A 286 0.92 6.91 -24.00
C SER A 286 2.23 6.30 -23.46
N GLY A 287 3.20 6.08 -24.34
CA GLY A 287 4.52 5.57 -23.97
C GLY A 287 5.43 5.33 -25.17
N ILE A 288 6.66 4.88 -24.92
CA ILE A 288 7.63 4.55 -25.97
C ILE A 288 7.54 3.05 -26.27
N PHE A 289 7.41 2.70 -27.54
CA PHE A 289 7.53 1.34 -28.03
C PHE A 289 8.84 1.18 -28.79
N THR A 290 9.71 0.30 -28.30
CA THR A 290 10.95 -0.05 -28.98
C THR A 290 10.83 -1.46 -29.53
N ALA A 291 11.25 -1.69 -30.77
CA ALA A 291 11.26 -3.02 -31.35
C ALA A 291 12.33 -3.20 -32.41
N LYS A 292 12.65 -4.47 -32.72
CA LYS A 292 13.44 -4.87 -33.88
C LYS A 292 12.49 -5.43 -34.93
N LEU A 293 12.30 -4.70 -36.01
CA LEU A 293 11.42 -5.07 -37.11
C LEU A 293 12.22 -5.82 -38.17
N SER A 294 11.79 -7.04 -38.51
CA SER A 294 12.40 -7.82 -39.58
C SER A 294 11.79 -7.42 -40.92
N GLY A 295 12.56 -6.74 -41.77
CA GLY A 295 12.15 -6.23 -43.08
C GLY A 295 12.94 -6.82 -44.24
N LEU A 296 12.53 -6.48 -45.47
CA LEU A 296 13.20 -6.92 -46.71
C LEU A 296 14.66 -6.40 -46.85
N LYS A 297 15.04 -5.38 -46.08
CA LYS A 297 16.39 -4.77 -46.05
C LYS A 297 17.21 -5.18 -44.83
N GLY A 298 16.74 -6.13 -44.01
CA GLY A 298 17.38 -6.55 -42.76
C GLY A 298 16.57 -6.16 -41.52
N ILE A 299 17.21 -6.25 -40.36
CA ILE A 299 16.61 -5.94 -39.04
C ILE A 299 16.81 -4.46 -38.73
N GLU A 300 15.72 -3.71 -38.57
CA GLU A 300 15.76 -2.29 -38.23
C GLU A 300 15.25 -2.07 -36.80
N LYS A 301 15.99 -1.28 -36.00
CA LYS A 301 15.55 -0.84 -34.67
C LYS A 301 14.59 0.33 -34.84
N ILE A 302 13.36 0.18 -34.34
CA ILE A 302 12.35 1.23 -34.34
C ILE A 302 12.09 1.71 -32.91
N ASN A 303 11.90 3.02 -32.79
CA ASN A 303 11.50 3.68 -31.54
C ASN A 303 10.30 4.57 -31.83
N TRP A 304 9.13 4.16 -31.36
CA TRP A 304 7.87 4.87 -31.60
C TRP A 304 7.32 5.52 -30.34
N ASP A 305 6.94 6.79 -30.42
CA ASP A 305 6.05 7.43 -29.45
C ASP A 305 4.60 7.00 -29.77
N ILE A 306 4.06 6.09 -28.97
CA ILE A 306 2.74 5.51 -29.21
C ILE A 306 1.67 6.21 -28.39
N ARG A 307 0.54 6.49 -29.05
CA ARG A 307 -0.70 6.96 -28.42
C ARG A 307 -1.83 6.01 -28.81
N ALA A 308 -2.01 4.98 -28.00
CA ALA A 308 -2.97 3.92 -28.28
C ALA A 308 -4.36 4.30 -27.78
N ARG A 309 -5.38 4.06 -28.62
CA ARG A 309 -6.79 4.18 -28.21
C ARG A 309 -7.29 2.85 -27.65
N LYS A 310 -8.29 2.89 -26.77
CA LYS A 310 -8.88 1.68 -26.23
C LYS A 310 -9.50 0.85 -27.36
N TYR A 311 -9.12 -0.42 -27.44
CA TYR A 311 -9.66 -1.38 -28.39
C TYR A 311 -11.11 -1.69 -27.99
N ILE A 312 -12.03 -1.33 -28.87
CA ILE A 312 -13.43 -1.70 -28.76
C ILE A 312 -13.60 -2.93 -29.67
N PRO A 313 -13.70 -4.15 -29.12
CA PRO A 313 -13.94 -5.31 -29.96
C PRO A 313 -15.23 -5.09 -30.77
N PRO A 314 -15.26 -5.45 -32.07
CA PRO A 314 -16.51 -5.46 -32.82
C PRO A 314 -17.50 -6.32 -32.04
N LYS A 315 -18.74 -5.85 -31.95
CA LYS A 315 -19.83 -6.44 -31.18
C LYS A 315 -20.11 -7.84 -31.72
N VAL A 316 -19.34 -8.84 -31.29
CA VAL A 316 -19.63 -10.24 -31.54
C VAL A 316 -20.89 -10.54 -30.75
N GLU A 317 -21.98 -10.84 -31.46
CA GLU A 317 -23.19 -11.41 -30.89
C GLU A 317 -22.77 -12.58 -30.01
N THR A 318 -22.78 -12.33 -28.71
CA THR A 318 -22.38 -13.29 -27.72
C THR A 318 -23.50 -14.32 -27.69
N GLN A 319 -23.27 -15.46 -28.37
CA GLN A 319 -24.06 -16.65 -28.12
C GLN A 319 -24.03 -16.89 -26.62
N LYS A 320 -25.23 -16.92 -26.03
CA LYS A 320 -25.46 -17.27 -24.63
C LYS A 320 -25.00 -18.70 -24.38
N THR A 321 -23.72 -18.89 -24.08
CA THR A 321 -23.29 -20.03 -23.26
C THR A 321 -23.46 -19.61 -21.80
N GLY A 322 -24.42 -20.25 -21.14
CA GLY A 322 -24.84 -19.92 -19.78
C GLY A 322 -23.74 -20.09 -18.72
N ALA A 323 -23.94 -19.33 -17.64
CA ALA A 323 -23.19 -19.26 -16.38
C ALA A 323 -21.86 -18.47 -16.41
N SER A 324 -21.91 -17.30 -15.77
CA SER A 324 -20.78 -16.41 -15.49
C SER A 324 -19.70 -17.11 -14.64
N PRO A 325 -18.38 -16.85 -14.84
CA PRO A 325 -17.27 -17.54 -14.15
C PRO A 325 -17.29 -17.44 -12.61
N TYR A 326 -18.14 -16.58 -12.06
CA TYR A 326 -18.29 -16.31 -10.63
C TYR A 326 -19.21 -17.31 -9.90
N PHE A 327 -20.14 -17.96 -10.60
CA PHE A 327 -21.14 -18.85 -10.00
C PHE A 327 -20.77 -20.34 -10.15
N ASN A 328 -19.60 -20.73 -9.65
CA ASN A 328 -19.18 -22.14 -9.62
C ASN A 328 -19.72 -22.85 -8.35
N LYS A 329 -19.64 -24.19 -8.27
CA LYS A 329 -19.99 -24.99 -7.07
C LYS A 329 -19.36 -24.44 -5.77
N LYS A 330 -18.13 -23.89 -5.84
CA LYS A 330 -17.46 -23.26 -4.70
C LYS A 330 -18.17 -22.00 -4.19
N PHE A 331 -18.82 -21.24 -5.07
CA PHE A 331 -19.59 -20.05 -4.69
C PHE A 331 -20.82 -20.43 -3.85
N PHE A 332 -21.57 -21.46 -4.28
CA PHE A 332 -22.72 -21.97 -3.51
C PHE A 332 -22.29 -22.54 -2.15
N SER A 333 -21.12 -23.19 -2.05
CA SER A 333 -20.61 -23.63 -0.74
C SER A 333 -20.28 -22.46 0.19
N TYR A 334 -19.77 -21.33 -0.34
CA TYR A 334 -19.52 -20.14 0.47
C TYR A 334 -20.82 -19.50 0.97
N LEU A 335 -21.86 -19.44 0.13
CA LEU A 335 -23.17 -18.98 0.58
C LEU A 335 -23.75 -19.91 1.65
N GLY A 336 -23.65 -21.23 1.47
CA GLY A 336 -24.10 -22.22 2.44
C GLY A 336 -23.38 -22.11 3.79
N LEU A 337 -22.04 -22.00 3.78
CA LEU A 337 -21.25 -21.80 4.99
C LEU A 337 -21.57 -20.45 5.67
N SER A 338 -21.81 -19.40 4.89
CA SER A 338 -22.21 -18.09 5.42
C SER A 338 -23.59 -18.15 6.08
N PHE A 339 -24.54 -18.88 5.49
CA PHE A 339 -25.85 -19.10 6.07
C PHE A 339 -25.75 -19.88 7.39
N ILE A 340 -24.94 -20.94 7.43
CA ILE A 340 -24.66 -21.70 8.66
C ILE A 340 -23.98 -20.80 9.70
N GLY A 341 -23.04 -19.96 9.29
CA GLY A 341 -22.42 -18.95 10.16
C GLY A 341 -23.47 -18.05 10.80
N GLY A 342 -24.44 -17.57 10.01
CA GLY A 342 -25.55 -16.74 10.49
C GLY A 342 -26.44 -17.47 11.49
N LEU A 343 -26.71 -18.76 11.27
CA LEU A 343 -27.43 -19.60 12.24
C LEU A 343 -26.66 -19.71 13.56
N ILE A 344 -25.33 -19.89 13.50
CA ILE A 344 -24.47 -19.99 14.68
C ILE A 344 -24.50 -18.70 15.51
N LEU A 345 -24.64 -17.51 14.88
CA LEU A 345 -24.75 -16.23 15.61
C LEU A 345 -25.95 -16.19 16.58
N ASN A 346 -27.01 -16.98 16.33
CA ASN A 346 -28.14 -17.08 17.26
C ASN A 346 -27.79 -17.83 18.56
N LEU A 347 -26.75 -18.67 18.54
CA LEU A 347 -26.28 -19.41 19.72
C LEU A 347 -25.35 -18.55 20.59
N MET A 348 -24.96 -17.35 20.13
CA MET A 348 -24.10 -16.48 20.92
C MET A 348 -24.85 -15.93 22.15
N PRO A 349 -24.17 -15.90 23.31
CA PRO A 349 -24.82 -15.63 24.60
C PRO A 349 -25.42 -14.22 24.72
N CYS A 350 -25.03 -13.26 23.86
CA CYS A 350 -25.63 -11.91 23.85
C CYS A 350 -26.90 -11.79 22.99
N VAL A 351 -27.18 -12.74 22.09
CA VAL A 351 -28.33 -12.69 21.18
C VAL A 351 -29.53 -13.44 21.76
N LEU A 352 -29.26 -14.53 22.49
CA LEU A 352 -30.26 -15.37 23.16
C LEU A 352 -31.26 -14.60 24.04
N PRO A 353 -30.87 -13.61 24.88
CA PRO A 353 -31.80 -12.85 25.71
C PRO A 353 -32.81 -12.01 24.92
N VAL A 354 -32.42 -11.52 23.73
CA VAL A 354 -33.28 -10.69 22.88
C VAL A 354 -34.26 -11.55 22.09
N ILE A 355 -33.81 -12.73 21.61
CA ILE A 355 -34.65 -13.67 20.87
C ILE A 355 -35.81 -14.18 21.74
N SER A 356 -35.55 -14.56 23.00
CA SER A 356 -36.58 -15.09 23.89
C SER A 356 -37.66 -14.05 24.25
N LEU A 357 -37.29 -12.78 24.45
CA LEU A 357 -38.26 -11.69 24.63
C LEU A 357 -39.09 -11.42 23.36
N LYS A 358 -38.47 -11.50 22.18
CA LYS A 358 -39.12 -11.26 20.89
C LYS A 358 -40.11 -12.37 20.52
N VAL A 359 -39.75 -13.64 20.77
CA VAL A 359 -40.63 -14.81 20.54
C VAL A 359 -41.93 -14.67 21.35
N LEU A 360 -41.85 -14.18 22.59
CA LEU A 360 -43.02 -13.95 23.44
C LEU A 360 -43.90 -12.80 22.93
N ASN A 361 -43.29 -11.70 22.48
CA ASN A 361 -44.03 -10.57 21.90
C ASN A 361 -44.64 -10.86 20.51
N LEU A 362 -44.01 -11.74 19.70
CA LEU A 362 -44.56 -12.15 18.40
C LEU A 362 -45.86 -12.96 18.55
N VAL A 363 -45.95 -13.76 19.63
CA VAL A 363 -47.16 -14.52 20.00
C VAL A 363 -48.27 -13.61 20.53
N GLY A 364 -47.91 -12.49 21.18
CA GLY A 364 -48.87 -11.44 21.58
C GLY A 364 -49.38 -10.63 20.39
N ALA A 365 -48.48 -10.17 19.51
CA ALA A 365 -48.81 -9.33 18.35
C ALA A 365 -49.70 -10.04 17.31
N ALA A 366 -49.54 -11.35 17.12
CA ALA A 366 -50.40 -12.15 16.25
C ALA A 366 -51.86 -12.28 16.77
N LYS A 367 -52.10 -12.02 18.06
CA LYS A 367 -53.45 -12.03 18.66
C LYS A 367 -54.16 -10.68 18.60
N GLU A 368 -53.43 -9.57 18.55
CA GLU A 368 -54.03 -8.22 18.68
C GLU A 368 -54.01 -7.37 17.38
N GLY A 369 -53.19 -7.70 16.37
CA GLY A 369 -52.89 -6.80 15.25
C GLY A 369 -53.49 -7.12 13.88
N GLY A 370 -54.22 -8.22 13.68
CA GLY A 370 -54.90 -8.54 12.41
C GLY A 370 -54.00 -8.84 11.19
N GLY A 371 -52.67 -8.94 11.36
CA GLY A 371 -51.73 -9.36 10.31
C GLY A 371 -51.30 -10.81 10.44
N SER A 372 -50.91 -11.46 9.33
CA SER A 372 -50.37 -12.82 9.38
C SER A 372 -49.01 -12.83 10.09
N SER A 373 -48.75 -13.84 10.94
CA SER A 373 -47.46 -14.01 11.62
C SER A 373 -46.27 -14.01 10.64
N ILE A 374 -46.51 -14.47 9.41
CA ILE A 374 -45.55 -14.47 8.29
C ILE A 374 -45.16 -13.05 7.87
N ALA A 375 -46.11 -12.11 7.81
CA ALA A 375 -45.81 -10.72 7.40
C ALA A 375 -44.89 -10.03 8.43
N HIS A 376 -45.14 -10.26 9.72
CA HIS A 376 -44.26 -9.79 10.79
C HIS A 376 -42.88 -10.44 10.74
N GLY A 377 -42.81 -11.75 10.46
CA GLY A 377 -41.56 -12.48 10.25
C GLY A 377 -40.75 -11.94 9.07
N LEU A 378 -41.38 -11.68 7.92
CA LEU A 378 -40.72 -11.09 6.74
C LEU A 378 -40.21 -9.68 7.02
N SER A 379 -41.01 -8.86 7.71
CA SER A 379 -40.60 -7.50 8.06
C SER A 379 -39.39 -7.49 8.98
N PHE A 380 -39.31 -8.43 9.93
CA PHE A 380 -38.13 -8.65 10.76
C PHE A 380 -36.89 -9.04 9.92
N VAL A 381 -37.03 -9.99 8.99
CA VAL A 381 -35.93 -10.40 8.08
C VAL A 381 -35.42 -9.22 7.26
N LEU A 382 -36.33 -8.38 6.73
CA LEU A 382 -35.97 -7.17 6.00
C LEU A 382 -35.20 -6.17 6.87
N GLY A 383 -35.56 -6.03 8.14
CA GLY A 383 -34.82 -5.20 9.10
C GLY A 383 -33.37 -5.67 9.29
N VAL A 384 -33.18 -6.98 9.44
CA VAL A 384 -31.84 -7.59 9.57
C VAL A 384 -31.03 -7.39 8.28
N LEU A 385 -31.61 -7.70 7.11
CA LEU A 385 -30.96 -7.51 5.81
C LEU A 385 -30.54 -6.06 5.57
N PHE A 386 -31.42 -5.12 5.88
CA PHE A 386 -31.15 -3.70 5.71
C PHE A 386 -29.97 -3.23 6.58
N SER A 387 -29.90 -3.65 7.84
CA SER A 387 -28.76 -3.36 8.72
C SER A 387 -27.45 -3.91 8.17
N PHE A 388 -27.43 -5.15 7.69
CA PHE A 388 -26.24 -5.74 7.08
C PHE A 388 -25.82 -5.03 5.78
N TRP A 389 -26.77 -4.63 4.94
CA TRP A 389 -26.48 -3.86 3.73
C TRP A 389 -25.93 -2.47 4.01
N ILE A 390 -26.39 -1.79 5.06
CA ILE A 390 -25.79 -0.51 5.49
C ILE A 390 -24.32 -0.71 5.87
N VAL A 391 -24.04 -1.73 6.71
CA VAL A 391 -22.66 -2.02 7.15
C VAL A 391 -21.77 -2.37 5.96
N VAL A 392 -22.23 -3.26 5.08
CA VAL A 392 -21.48 -3.67 3.87
C VAL A 392 -21.28 -2.51 2.91
N GLY A 393 -22.32 -1.70 2.68
CA GLY A 393 -22.25 -0.53 1.81
C GLY A 393 -21.23 0.49 2.32
N LEU A 394 -21.22 0.74 3.62
CA LEU A 394 -20.21 1.60 4.26
C LEU A 394 -18.79 1.03 4.10
N LEU A 395 -18.62 -0.29 4.31
CA LEU A 395 -17.33 -0.95 4.15
C LEU A 395 -16.81 -0.88 2.70
N ILE A 396 -17.67 -1.07 1.71
CA ILE A 396 -17.31 -0.95 0.29
C ILE A 396 -16.91 0.50 -0.05
N LEU A 397 -17.64 1.50 0.46
CA LEU A 397 -17.34 2.91 0.24
C LEU A 397 -16.01 3.34 0.88
N LEU A 398 -15.72 2.84 2.09
CA LEU A 398 -14.44 3.11 2.76
C LEU A 398 -13.27 2.43 2.03
N ARG A 399 -13.48 1.22 1.51
CA ARG A 399 -12.48 0.51 0.68
C ARG A 399 -12.12 1.28 -0.59
N GLN A 400 -13.09 1.90 -1.27
CA GLN A 400 -12.84 2.72 -2.46
C GLN A 400 -11.97 3.96 -2.18
N LYS A 401 -11.89 4.40 -0.91
CA LYS A 401 -11.05 5.53 -0.48
C LYS A 401 -9.62 5.14 -0.08
N GLY A 402 -9.22 3.88 -0.28
CA GLY A 402 -7.87 3.39 0.04
C GLY A 402 -7.58 3.24 1.53
N LEU A 403 -8.60 3.32 2.40
CA LEU A 403 -8.46 3.00 3.82
C LEU A 403 -8.63 1.49 3.99
N GLU A 404 -7.51 0.75 4.02
CA GLU A 404 -7.53 -0.67 4.31
C GLU A 404 -7.92 -0.91 5.78
N LEU A 405 -9.18 -1.27 6.00
CA LEU A 405 -9.69 -1.65 7.31
C LEU A 405 -9.40 -3.15 7.52
N GLY A 406 -8.24 -3.47 8.10
CA GLY A 406 -7.95 -4.82 8.60
C GLY A 406 -8.95 -5.18 9.70
N TRP A 407 -9.80 -6.19 9.49
CA TRP A 407 -10.82 -6.56 10.48
C TRP A 407 -10.16 -7.06 11.78
N GLY A 408 -10.44 -6.40 12.90
CA GLY A 408 -9.82 -6.69 14.20
C GLY A 408 -8.80 -5.64 14.67
N PHE A 409 -8.46 -4.63 13.85
CA PHE A 409 -7.59 -3.51 14.25
C PHE A 409 -8.10 -2.79 15.51
N GLN A 410 -9.40 -2.84 15.76
CA GLN A 410 -10.00 -2.25 16.95
C GLN A 410 -9.43 -2.87 18.25
N LEU A 411 -9.05 -4.16 18.23
CA LEU A 411 -8.45 -4.84 19.38
C LEU A 411 -6.97 -4.46 19.62
N GLN A 412 -6.32 -3.76 18.69
CA GLN A 412 -5.01 -3.15 18.93
C GLN A 412 -5.11 -1.87 19.76
N SER A 413 -6.32 -1.28 19.87
CA SER A 413 -6.55 -0.06 20.62
C SER A 413 -6.87 -0.39 22.09
N PRO A 414 -5.98 -0.06 23.06
CA PRO A 414 -6.24 -0.27 24.48
C PRO A 414 -7.60 0.27 24.96
N PRO A 415 -8.03 1.51 24.62
CA PRO A 415 -9.31 2.04 25.10
C PRO A 415 -10.51 1.26 24.53
N PHE A 416 -10.41 0.74 23.30
CA PHE A 416 -11.48 -0.09 22.72
C PHE A 416 -11.60 -1.45 23.43
N VAL A 417 -10.47 -2.13 23.68
CA VAL A 417 -10.43 -3.40 24.40
C VAL A 417 -10.99 -3.23 25.81
N ALA A 418 -10.61 -2.16 26.50
CA ALA A 418 -11.11 -1.84 27.83
C ALA A 418 -12.63 -1.59 27.83
N PHE A 419 -13.14 -0.80 26.88
CA PHE A 419 -14.58 -0.57 26.73
C PHE A 419 -15.34 -1.88 26.54
N MET A 420 -14.85 -2.78 25.67
CA MET A 420 -15.47 -4.08 25.45
C MET A 420 -15.45 -4.97 26.69
N ALA A 421 -14.35 -4.99 27.44
CA ALA A 421 -14.24 -5.76 28.68
C ALA A 421 -15.25 -5.27 29.72
N LEU A 422 -15.36 -3.95 29.94
CA LEU A 422 -16.33 -3.36 30.88
C LEU A 422 -17.77 -3.60 30.41
N PHE A 423 -18.04 -3.47 29.11
CA PHE A 423 -19.36 -3.71 28.52
C PHE A 423 -19.82 -5.17 28.68
N PHE A 424 -18.94 -6.13 28.38
CA PHE A 424 -19.25 -7.56 28.55
C PHE A 424 -19.41 -7.95 30.01
N PHE A 425 -18.63 -7.31 30.90
CA PHE A 425 -18.78 -7.50 32.33
C PHE A 425 -20.13 -6.98 32.83
N LEU A 426 -20.58 -5.80 32.39
CA LEU A 426 -21.92 -5.27 32.67
C LEU A 426 -23.01 -6.24 32.20
N ILE A 427 -22.94 -6.72 30.96
CA ILE A 427 -23.89 -7.71 30.44
C ILE A 427 -23.88 -8.98 31.30
N SER A 428 -22.70 -9.47 31.70
CA SER A 428 -22.57 -10.66 32.56
C SER A 428 -23.24 -10.45 33.92
N LEU A 429 -23.08 -9.28 34.55
CA LEU A 429 -23.73 -8.94 35.81
C LEU A 429 -25.26 -8.86 35.66
N ASN A 430 -25.75 -8.35 34.52
CA ASN A 430 -27.18 -8.38 34.20
C ASN A 430 -27.71 -9.82 33.99
N LEU A 431 -26.90 -10.70 33.38
CA LEU A 431 -27.24 -12.11 33.20
C LEU A 431 -27.26 -12.87 34.53
N LEU A 432 -26.34 -12.55 35.44
CA LEU A 432 -26.29 -13.09 36.81
C LEU A 432 -27.43 -12.58 37.70
N GLY A 433 -28.15 -11.53 37.29
CA GLY A 433 -29.25 -10.94 38.07
C GLY A 433 -28.77 -9.99 39.16
N VAL A 434 -27.52 -9.51 39.10
CA VAL A 434 -27.01 -8.49 40.03
C VAL A 434 -27.80 -7.19 39.90
N TYR A 435 -28.25 -6.89 38.68
CA TYR A 435 -29.25 -5.87 38.41
C TYR A 435 -30.09 -6.28 37.19
N GLU A 436 -31.34 -5.82 37.15
CA GLU A 436 -32.21 -6.00 36.00
C GLU A 436 -32.46 -4.64 35.34
N ILE A 437 -32.19 -4.53 34.03
CA ILE A 437 -32.54 -3.34 33.23
C ILE A 437 -34.04 -3.40 32.97
N GLY A 438 -34.85 -3.21 34.01
CA GLY A 438 -36.30 -3.41 33.96
C GLY A 438 -37.09 -2.23 33.39
N VAL A 439 -36.47 -1.05 33.16
CA VAL A 439 -37.26 0.17 32.89
C VAL A 439 -36.71 1.08 31.78
N SER A 440 -35.40 1.13 31.50
CA SER A 440 -34.85 2.06 30.47
C SER A 440 -34.65 1.44 29.08
N LEU A 441 -34.32 0.15 28.95
CA LEU A 441 -34.35 -0.50 27.63
C LEU A 441 -35.80 -0.64 27.13
N VAL A 442 -36.75 -0.79 28.06
CA VAL A 442 -38.19 -0.74 27.80
C VAL A 442 -38.62 0.64 27.27
N SER A 443 -37.88 1.74 27.47
CA SER A 443 -38.23 3.03 26.85
C SER A 443 -37.84 3.14 25.37
N ALA A 444 -36.65 2.64 24.99
CA ALA A 444 -36.27 2.48 23.58
C ALA A 444 -37.13 1.41 22.88
N GLN A 445 -37.42 0.31 23.58
CA GLN A 445 -38.32 -0.74 23.12
C GLN A 445 -39.77 -0.25 23.04
N SER A 446 -40.24 0.62 23.96
CA SER A 446 -41.59 1.20 23.92
C SER A 446 -41.76 2.27 22.85
N LEU A 447 -40.68 2.95 22.44
CA LEU A 447 -40.68 3.79 21.23
C LEU A 447 -40.84 2.93 19.96
N VAL A 448 -40.22 1.74 19.93
CA VAL A 448 -40.38 0.75 18.84
C VAL A 448 -41.72 0.01 18.93
N GLU A 449 -42.26 -0.27 20.12
CA GLU A 449 -43.59 -0.87 20.33
C GLU A 449 -44.72 0.12 20.06
N LYS A 450 -44.48 1.44 20.22
CA LYS A 450 -45.38 2.49 19.72
C LYS A 450 -45.48 2.48 18.19
N ALA A 451 -44.46 2.00 17.48
CA ALA A 451 -44.56 1.75 16.05
C ALA A 451 -45.42 0.50 15.81
N LYS A 452 -46.72 0.70 15.62
CA LYS A 452 -47.69 -0.39 15.38
C LYS A 452 -47.39 -1.12 14.06
N GLY A 453 -47.67 -2.43 14.04
CA GLY A 453 -47.68 -3.24 12.81
C GLY A 453 -46.30 -3.68 12.31
N LEU A 454 -46.11 -3.68 10.99
CA LEU A 454 -44.91 -4.20 10.34
C LEU A 454 -43.67 -3.35 10.65
N LEU A 455 -43.80 -2.02 10.75
CA LEU A 455 -42.67 -1.12 11.05
C LEU A 455 -41.99 -1.45 12.39
N GLY A 456 -42.79 -1.78 13.41
CA GLY A 456 -42.29 -2.23 14.70
C GLY A 456 -41.65 -3.62 14.67
N SER A 457 -41.82 -4.41 13.60
CA SER A 457 -41.10 -5.67 13.39
C SER A 457 -39.77 -5.44 12.66
N PHE A 458 -39.76 -4.54 11.68
CA PHE A 458 -38.58 -4.09 10.93
C PHE A 458 -37.50 -3.46 11.82
N LEU A 459 -37.84 -2.39 12.56
CA LEU A 459 -36.90 -1.68 13.45
C LEU A 459 -36.26 -2.60 14.50
N ASN A 460 -37.01 -3.63 14.84
CA ASN A 460 -36.76 -4.58 15.89
C ASN A 460 -35.84 -5.70 15.36
N GLY A 461 -35.78 -5.91 14.04
CA GLY A 461 -34.71 -6.64 13.35
C GLY A 461 -33.41 -5.85 13.25
N MET A 462 -33.50 -4.53 13.02
CA MET A 462 -32.32 -3.66 13.04
C MET A 462 -31.67 -3.60 14.43
N LEU A 463 -32.47 -3.43 15.48
CA LEU A 463 -31.99 -3.41 16.87
C LEU A 463 -31.32 -4.73 17.26
N ALA A 464 -31.89 -5.86 16.85
CA ALA A 464 -31.31 -7.18 17.10
C ALA A 464 -29.90 -7.32 16.46
N THR A 465 -29.72 -6.79 15.25
CA THR A 465 -28.41 -6.77 14.56
C THR A 465 -27.40 -5.86 15.25
N LEU A 466 -27.84 -4.68 15.71
CA LEU A 466 -26.99 -3.71 16.41
C LEU A 466 -26.48 -4.27 17.75
N VAL A 467 -27.36 -4.90 18.53
CA VAL A 467 -27.02 -5.48 19.84
C VAL A 467 -26.15 -6.74 19.70
N ALA A 468 -26.28 -7.49 18.60
CA ALA A 468 -25.45 -8.66 18.32
C ALA A 468 -24.02 -8.32 17.83
N SER A 469 -23.80 -7.13 17.29
CA SER A 469 -22.52 -6.75 16.68
C SER A 469 -21.31 -6.80 17.64
N PRO A 470 -21.39 -6.34 18.90
CA PRO A 470 -20.23 -6.31 19.79
C PRO A 470 -19.66 -7.70 20.13
N CYS A 471 -20.51 -8.72 20.27
CA CYS A 471 -20.07 -10.08 20.64
C CYS A 471 -19.62 -10.95 19.47
N THR A 472 -19.98 -10.56 18.25
CA THR A 472 -19.66 -11.28 17.01
C THR A 472 -18.31 -10.85 16.43
N ALA A 473 -17.89 -9.61 16.71
CA ALA A 473 -16.69 -8.99 16.15
C ALA A 473 -15.38 -9.79 16.34
N PRO A 474 -15.07 -10.37 17.52
CA PRO A 474 -13.81 -11.11 17.70
C PRO A 474 -13.75 -12.43 16.91
N PHE A 475 -14.91 -13.04 16.64
CA PHE A 475 -15.00 -14.35 15.99
C PHE A 475 -15.09 -14.26 14.47
N MET A 476 -15.56 -13.13 13.95
CA MET A 476 -15.80 -12.93 12.52
C MET A 476 -14.59 -12.37 11.75
N GLY A 477 -13.48 -12.03 12.44
CA GLY A 477 -12.34 -11.34 11.83
C GLY A 477 -11.77 -11.99 10.57
N SER A 478 -11.50 -13.31 10.60
CA SER A 478 -10.95 -14.04 9.45
C SER A 478 -11.97 -14.23 8.33
N ALA A 479 -13.21 -14.59 8.68
CA ALA A 479 -14.29 -14.79 7.71
C ALA A 479 -14.63 -13.49 6.96
N VAL A 480 -14.67 -12.36 7.68
CA VAL A 480 -14.94 -11.06 7.10
C VAL A 480 -13.73 -10.51 6.34
N GLY A 481 -12.50 -10.72 6.85
CA GLY A 481 -11.27 -10.37 6.12
C GLY A 481 -11.21 -11.06 4.75
N PHE A 482 -11.47 -12.36 4.69
CA PHE A 482 -11.60 -13.09 3.43
C PHE A 482 -12.75 -12.55 2.57
N ALA A 483 -13.95 -12.34 3.14
CA ALA A 483 -15.08 -11.84 2.38
C ALA A 483 -14.75 -10.49 1.72
N LEU A 484 -14.09 -9.57 2.44
CA LEU A 484 -13.70 -8.26 1.94
C LEU A 484 -12.62 -8.31 0.85
N SER A 485 -11.87 -9.39 0.70
CA SER A 485 -10.95 -9.57 -0.44
C SER A 485 -11.67 -9.82 -1.77
N GLN A 486 -12.95 -10.21 -1.73
CA GLN A 486 -13.71 -10.61 -2.91
C GLN A 486 -14.31 -9.41 -3.67
N PRO A 487 -14.80 -9.62 -4.92
CA PRO A 487 -15.52 -8.59 -5.67
C PRO A 487 -16.77 -8.07 -4.93
N PRO A 488 -17.18 -6.80 -5.14
CA PRO A 488 -18.29 -6.18 -4.40
C PRO A 488 -19.60 -6.98 -4.41
N LEU A 489 -19.92 -7.63 -5.54
CA LEU A 489 -21.12 -8.44 -5.68
C LEU A 489 -21.08 -9.71 -4.81
N VAL A 490 -19.90 -10.33 -4.67
CA VAL A 490 -19.72 -11.51 -3.81
C VAL A 490 -19.84 -11.12 -2.34
N ILE A 491 -19.28 -9.97 -1.94
CA ILE A 491 -19.40 -9.43 -0.57
C ILE A 491 -20.87 -9.28 -0.19
N ILE A 492 -21.66 -8.58 -1.02
CA ILE A 492 -23.08 -8.34 -0.76
C ILE A 492 -23.83 -9.67 -0.60
N LEU A 493 -23.57 -10.65 -1.47
CA LEU A 493 -24.25 -11.94 -1.42
C LEU A 493 -23.87 -12.78 -0.19
N VAL A 494 -22.59 -12.78 0.21
CA VAL A 494 -22.09 -13.47 1.41
C VAL A 494 -22.73 -12.90 2.67
N PHE A 495 -22.71 -11.58 2.83
CA PHE A 495 -23.32 -10.91 3.97
C PHE A 495 -24.85 -11.01 3.97
N SER A 496 -25.49 -11.04 2.79
CA SER A 496 -26.93 -11.31 2.70
C SER A 496 -27.27 -12.73 3.15
N SER A 497 -26.45 -13.71 2.78
CA SER A 497 -26.62 -15.10 3.23
C SER A 497 -26.44 -15.24 4.74
N LEU A 498 -25.44 -14.57 5.30
CA LEU A 498 -25.22 -14.50 6.75
C LEU A 498 -26.42 -13.87 7.48
N ALA A 499 -26.93 -12.74 6.98
CA ALA A 499 -28.10 -12.06 7.53
C ALA A 499 -29.37 -12.93 7.48
N LEU A 500 -29.58 -13.65 6.37
CA LEU A 500 -30.66 -14.62 6.24
C LEU A 500 -30.52 -15.76 7.25
N GLY A 501 -29.31 -16.29 7.46
CA GLY A 501 -29.03 -17.30 8.48
C GLY A 501 -29.36 -16.81 9.90
N MET A 502 -29.00 -15.55 10.21
CA MET A 502 -29.33 -14.94 11.50
C MET A 502 -30.85 -14.80 11.69
N ALA A 503 -31.58 -14.35 10.66
CA ALA A 503 -33.03 -14.14 10.74
C ALA A 503 -33.86 -15.43 10.62
N PHE A 504 -33.25 -16.53 10.16
CA PHE A 504 -33.93 -17.78 9.85
C PHE A 504 -34.75 -18.36 11.01
N PRO A 505 -34.25 -18.45 12.27
CA PRO A 505 -35.03 -19.05 13.35
C PRO A 505 -36.34 -18.30 13.63
N VAL A 506 -36.30 -16.96 13.61
CA VAL A 506 -37.49 -16.12 13.82
C VAL A 506 -38.46 -16.26 12.65
N PHE A 507 -37.94 -16.35 11.42
CA PHE A 507 -38.77 -16.55 10.23
C PHE A 507 -39.48 -17.92 10.24
N VAL A 508 -38.78 -19.00 10.61
CA VAL A 508 -39.36 -20.35 10.74
C VAL A 508 -40.47 -20.39 11.79
N LEU A 509 -40.24 -19.80 12.97
CA LEU A 509 -41.26 -19.70 14.03
C LEU A 509 -42.48 -18.87 13.59
N SER A 510 -42.29 -17.94 12.66
CA SER A 510 -43.38 -17.12 12.09
C SER A 510 -44.25 -17.89 11.09
N ILE A 511 -43.67 -18.83 10.33
CA ILE A 511 -44.38 -19.70 9.38
C ILE A 511 -45.06 -20.86 10.10
N PHE A 512 -44.38 -21.45 11.10
CA PHE A 512 -44.85 -22.63 11.81
C PHE A 512 -45.11 -22.32 13.29
N PRO A 513 -46.22 -21.63 13.62
CA PRO A 513 -46.54 -21.26 15.00
C PRO A 513 -46.78 -22.48 15.90
N GLY A 514 -47.01 -23.68 15.33
CA GLY A 514 -47.06 -24.93 16.09
C GLY A 514 -45.75 -25.31 16.78
N LEU A 515 -44.60 -24.91 16.22
CA LEU A 515 -43.27 -25.20 16.77
C LEU A 515 -43.02 -24.45 18.09
N LEU A 516 -43.74 -23.36 18.33
CA LEU A 516 -43.71 -22.61 19.59
C LEU A 516 -44.22 -23.44 20.79
N ARG A 517 -45.06 -24.46 20.56
CA ARG A 517 -45.52 -25.37 21.62
C ARG A 517 -44.43 -26.32 22.11
N LEU A 518 -43.36 -26.48 21.32
CA LEU A 518 -42.22 -27.34 21.62
C LEU A 518 -41.18 -26.63 22.49
N LEU A 519 -41.25 -25.29 22.59
CA LEU A 519 -40.37 -24.50 23.44
C LEU A 519 -40.79 -24.59 24.92
N PRO A 520 -39.84 -24.76 25.86
CA PRO A 520 -40.15 -24.80 27.29
C PRO A 520 -40.74 -23.46 27.74
N LYS A 521 -41.77 -23.52 28.59
CA LYS A 521 -42.40 -22.33 29.16
C LYS A 521 -41.38 -21.53 29.99
N PRO A 522 -41.41 -20.18 29.96
CA PRO A 522 -40.55 -19.37 30.80
C PRO A 522 -40.79 -19.72 32.27
N GLY A 523 -39.72 -20.08 32.99
CA GLY A 523 -39.75 -20.58 34.36
C GLY A 523 -38.35 -20.60 34.99
N PRO A 524 -38.15 -21.25 36.15
CA PRO A 524 -36.87 -21.23 36.87
C PRO A 524 -35.68 -21.73 36.04
N TRP A 525 -35.88 -22.71 35.16
CA TRP A 525 -34.86 -23.21 34.25
C TRP A 525 -34.28 -22.12 33.33
N MET A 526 -35.12 -21.18 32.88
CA MET A 526 -34.68 -20.04 32.05
C MET A 526 -33.75 -19.11 32.81
N VAL A 527 -33.94 -18.95 34.13
CA VAL A 527 -33.07 -18.15 35.00
C VAL A 527 -31.72 -18.84 35.16
N SER A 528 -31.71 -20.14 35.45
CA SER A 528 -30.46 -20.91 35.55
C SER A 528 -29.68 -20.95 34.22
N PHE A 529 -30.38 -21.07 33.09
CA PHE A 529 -29.75 -21.02 31.77
C PHE A 529 -29.18 -19.63 31.44
N LYS A 530 -29.91 -18.55 31.77
CA LYS A 530 -29.43 -17.16 31.66
C LYS A 530 -28.14 -16.95 32.48
N GLN A 531 -28.10 -17.44 33.72
CA GLN A 531 -26.92 -17.38 34.58
C GLN A 531 -25.77 -18.23 34.03
N PHE A 532 -26.05 -19.41 33.49
CA PHE A 532 -25.05 -20.26 32.84
C PHE A 532 -24.37 -19.55 31.66
N LEU A 533 -25.13 -18.81 30.84
CA LEU A 533 -24.58 -18.04 29.70
C LEU A 533 -23.70 -16.85 30.13
N ALA A 534 -23.75 -16.41 31.39
CA ALA A 534 -22.84 -15.39 31.89
C ALA A 534 -21.39 -15.88 31.99
N PHE A 535 -21.16 -17.18 32.28
CA PHE A 535 -19.80 -17.71 32.46
C PHE A 535 -18.95 -17.68 31.18
N PRO A 536 -19.44 -18.06 29.99
CA PRO A 536 -18.70 -17.88 28.74
C PRO A 536 -18.36 -16.41 28.44
N ILE A 537 -19.27 -15.48 28.75
CA ILE A 537 -19.00 -14.04 28.56
C ILE A 537 -17.93 -13.55 29.54
N LEU A 538 -17.97 -13.99 30.80
CA LEU A 538 -16.89 -13.73 31.76
C LEU A 538 -15.55 -14.35 31.29
N GLY A 539 -15.58 -15.52 30.65
CA GLY A 539 -14.41 -16.09 29.98
C GLY A 539 -13.86 -15.18 28.88
N ALA A 540 -14.73 -14.55 28.08
CA ALA A 540 -14.34 -13.54 27.10
C ALA A 540 -13.77 -12.28 27.76
N VAL A 541 -14.32 -11.84 28.90
CA VAL A 541 -13.75 -10.72 29.69
C VAL A 541 -12.34 -11.05 30.18
N ILE A 542 -12.12 -12.26 30.70
CA ILE A 542 -10.78 -12.72 31.12
C ILE A 542 -9.80 -12.71 29.93
N TRP A 543 -10.25 -13.18 28.77
CA TRP A 543 -9.45 -13.12 27.55
C TRP A 543 -9.11 -11.68 27.14
N LEU A 544 -10.09 -10.76 27.18
CA LEU A 544 -9.86 -9.34 26.88
C LEU A 544 -8.90 -8.69 27.89
N ILE A 545 -8.96 -9.04 29.17
CA ILE A 545 -7.99 -8.58 30.18
C ILE A 545 -6.58 -9.07 29.85
N TRP A 546 -6.43 -10.33 29.43
CA TRP A 546 -5.13 -10.87 29.01
C TRP A 546 -4.59 -10.13 27.77
N VAL A 547 -5.43 -9.89 26.77
CA VAL A 547 -5.08 -9.07 25.59
C VAL A 547 -4.68 -7.66 26.01
N TYR A 548 -5.45 -7.01 26.90
CA TYR A 548 -5.15 -5.68 27.43
C TYR A 548 -3.80 -5.66 28.16
N GLY A 549 -3.50 -6.68 28.97
CA GLY A 549 -2.21 -6.85 29.63
C GLY A 549 -1.04 -7.06 28.67
N LYS A 550 -1.28 -7.63 27.48
CA LYS A 550 -0.25 -7.69 26.41
C LYS A 550 0.00 -6.33 25.76
N LEU A 551 -1.01 -5.47 25.68
CA LEU A 551 -0.88 -4.12 25.14
C LEU A 551 -0.21 -3.16 26.14
N ARG A 552 -0.52 -3.29 27.44
CA ARG A 552 -0.14 -2.33 28.50
C ARG A 552 0.88 -2.83 29.52
N GLY A 553 1.17 -4.12 29.55
CA GLY A 553 1.95 -4.74 30.63
C GLY A 553 1.11 -5.00 31.88
N VAL A 554 1.80 -5.31 32.98
CA VAL A 554 1.16 -5.74 34.24
C VAL A 554 0.36 -4.63 34.90
N ASP A 555 0.82 -3.37 34.82
CA ASP A 555 0.12 -2.22 35.40
C ASP A 555 -1.25 -1.99 34.76
N GLY A 556 -1.37 -2.19 33.44
CA GLY A 556 -2.67 -2.12 32.77
C GLY A 556 -3.65 -3.21 33.23
N VAL A 557 -3.16 -4.40 33.59
CA VAL A 557 -4.02 -5.46 34.15
C VAL A 557 -4.59 -5.00 35.50
N LEU A 558 -3.80 -4.31 36.31
CA LEU A 558 -4.29 -3.76 37.57
C LEU A 558 -5.36 -2.68 37.33
N ASP A 559 -5.14 -1.76 36.39
CA ASP A 559 -6.09 -0.69 36.05
C ASP A 559 -7.45 -1.24 35.62
N ILE A 560 -7.47 -2.25 34.74
CA ILE A 560 -8.72 -2.81 34.23
C ILE A 560 -9.44 -3.63 35.30
N LEU A 561 -8.71 -4.32 36.19
CA LEU A 561 -9.30 -5.02 37.33
C LEU A 561 -9.93 -4.05 38.33
N LEU A 562 -9.28 -2.91 38.61
CA LEU A 562 -9.84 -1.85 39.43
C LEU A 562 -11.11 -1.27 38.78
N ALA A 563 -11.09 -1.03 37.47
CA ALA A 563 -12.28 -0.57 36.75
C ALA A 563 -13.44 -1.59 36.84
N LEU A 564 -13.18 -2.87 36.64
CA LEU A 564 -14.18 -3.92 36.79
C LEU A 564 -14.73 -3.99 38.22
N LEU A 565 -13.89 -3.79 39.24
CA LEU A 565 -14.32 -3.71 40.63
C LEU A 565 -15.31 -2.55 40.84
N PHE A 566 -14.98 -1.35 40.36
CA PHE A 566 -15.88 -0.18 40.46
C PHE A 566 -17.17 -0.35 39.66
N VAL A 567 -17.10 -0.95 38.47
CA VAL A 567 -18.29 -1.30 37.67
C VAL A 567 -19.16 -2.30 38.41
N GLY A 568 -18.57 -3.32 39.04
CA GLY A 568 -19.27 -4.30 39.87
C GLY A 568 -19.96 -3.64 41.06
N LEU A 569 -19.25 -2.75 41.76
CA LEU A 569 -19.78 -2.00 42.89
C LEU A 569 -20.96 -1.10 42.49
N GLY A 570 -20.82 -0.32 41.41
CA GLY A 570 -21.88 0.55 40.88
C GLY A 570 -23.11 -0.26 40.48
N SER A 571 -22.90 -1.36 39.76
CA SER A 571 -23.97 -2.28 39.32
C SER A 571 -24.73 -2.90 40.49
N TRP A 572 -24.01 -3.28 41.56
CA TRP A 572 -24.62 -3.83 42.78
C TRP A 572 -25.42 -2.78 43.56
N ILE A 573 -24.91 -1.54 43.68
CA ILE A 573 -25.63 -0.42 44.29
C ILE A 573 -26.94 -0.16 43.53
N TYR A 574 -26.87 -0.11 42.20
CA TYR A 574 -28.05 0.06 41.36
C TYR A 574 -29.07 -1.07 41.57
N GLY A 575 -28.65 -2.34 41.43
CA GLY A 575 -29.54 -3.48 41.57
C GLY A 575 -30.19 -3.59 42.95
N LYS A 576 -29.48 -3.22 44.02
CA LYS A 576 -29.99 -3.31 45.40
C LYS A 576 -30.91 -2.16 45.80
N PHE A 577 -30.61 -0.92 45.37
CA PHE A 577 -31.28 0.27 45.88
C PHE A 577 -32.17 1.00 44.87
N SER A 578 -32.14 0.64 43.57
CA SER A 578 -32.99 1.28 42.55
C SER A 578 -34.40 0.67 42.42
N GLY A 579 -34.73 -0.31 43.26
CA GLY A 579 -36.01 -1.03 43.23
C GLY A 579 -37.21 -0.13 43.61
N PRO A 580 -38.43 -0.46 43.14
CA PRO A 580 -39.63 0.32 43.41
C PRO A 580 -40.06 0.35 44.90
N PHE A 581 -39.45 -0.48 45.75
CA PHE A 581 -39.72 -0.55 47.19
C PHE A 581 -38.97 0.50 48.04
N HIS A 582 -38.08 1.30 47.43
CA HIS A 582 -37.31 2.33 48.13
C HIS A 582 -37.85 3.75 47.86
N PRO A 583 -37.70 4.70 48.82
CA PRO A 583 -38.18 6.07 48.64
C PRO A 583 -37.45 6.79 47.49
N LEU A 584 -38.16 7.70 46.84
CA LEU A 584 -37.77 8.32 45.56
C LEU A 584 -36.39 9.01 45.63
N GLY A 585 -36.04 9.62 46.77
CA GLY A 585 -34.71 10.22 47.00
C GLY A 585 -33.57 9.21 47.04
N VAL A 586 -33.76 8.06 47.69
CA VAL A 586 -32.75 6.97 47.74
C VAL A 586 -32.60 6.32 46.36
N ARG A 587 -33.69 6.23 45.60
CA ARG A 587 -33.67 5.73 44.21
C ARG A 587 -32.90 6.67 43.28
N VAL A 588 -33.17 7.97 43.34
CA VAL A 588 -32.44 8.95 42.51
C VAL A 588 -30.97 9.03 42.93
N LEU A 589 -30.68 9.04 44.22
CA LEU A 589 -29.30 9.08 44.73
C LEU A 589 -28.51 7.83 44.35
N SER A 590 -29.09 6.64 44.46
CA SER A 590 -28.43 5.39 44.07
C SER A 590 -28.17 5.31 42.56
N ILE A 591 -29.10 5.83 41.73
CA ILE A 591 -28.91 5.95 40.28
C ILE A 591 -27.77 6.93 39.96
N LEU A 592 -27.77 8.12 40.57
CA LEU A 592 -26.74 9.13 40.35
C LEU A 592 -25.36 8.65 40.82
N LEU A 593 -25.29 7.99 41.99
CA LEU A 593 -24.05 7.43 42.52
C LEU A 593 -23.53 6.28 41.64
N SER A 594 -24.40 5.37 41.22
CA SER A 594 -24.03 4.31 40.27
C SER A 594 -23.56 4.88 38.94
N LEU A 595 -24.24 5.90 38.40
CA LEU A 595 -23.86 6.52 37.13
C LEU A 595 -22.52 7.27 37.26
N ALA A 596 -22.28 7.96 38.36
CA ALA A 596 -21.03 8.64 38.64
C ALA A 596 -19.85 7.65 38.74
N ILE A 597 -20.04 6.51 39.43
CA ILE A 597 -19.02 5.45 39.54
C ILE A 597 -18.73 4.82 38.16
N LEU A 598 -19.77 4.53 37.37
CA LEU A 598 -19.61 3.96 36.02
C LEU A 598 -18.92 4.95 35.06
N LEU A 599 -19.32 6.22 35.05
CA LEU A 599 -18.71 7.24 34.20
C LEU A 599 -17.29 7.58 34.64
N SER A 600 -17.01 7.62 35.94
CA SER A 600 -15.66 7.85 36.47
C SER A 600 -14.72 6.67 36.17
N SER A 601 -15.20 5.42 36.33
CA SER A 601 -14.45 4.23 35.94
C SER A 601 -14.17 4.19 34.44
N PHE A 602 -15.15 4.54 33.61
CA PHE A 602 -14.98 4.63 32.17
C PHE A 602 -14.02 5.75 31.77
N TYR A 603 -14.13 6.93 32.39
CA TYR A 603 -13.25 8.07 32.16
C TYR A 603 -11.80 7.80 32.57
N TYR A 604 -11.59 7.21 33.75
CA TYR A 604 -10.26 6.85 34.25
C TYR A 604 -9.55 5.91 33.28
N VAL A 605 -10.26 4.89 32.79
CA VAL A 605 -9.72 3.97 31.82
C VAL A 605 -9.54 4.65 30.47
N VAL A 606 -10.44 5.48 29.95
CA VAL A 606 -10.27 6.06 28.59
C VAL A 606 -9.27 7.22 28.53
N VAL A 607 -9.13 8.05 29.58
CA VAL A 607 -8.40 9.34 29.52
C VAL A 607 -7.02 9.30 30.18
N GLU A 608 -6.80 8.56 31.27
CA GLU A 608 -5.44 8.36 31.82
C GLU A 608 -4.60 7.44 30.90
N ILE A 609 -5.20 6.96 29.80
CA ILE A 609 -4.59 6.02 28.86
C ILE A 609 -3.46 6.62 28.00
N GLU A 610 -3.35 7.95 27.89
CA GLU A 610 -2.33 8.60 27.05
C GLU A 610 -0.99 8.85 27.78
N ARG A 611 -0.93 8.75 29.11
CA ARG A 611 0.19 9.29 29.90
C ARG A 611 1.35 8.33 30.20
N SER A 612 1.18 7.03 29.96
CA SER A 612 2.16 6.02 30.36
C SER A 612 2.49 5.08 29.21
N PHE A 613 3.25 5.60 28.24
CA PHE A 613 4.02 4.79 27.30
C PHE A 613 5.46 4.70 27.78
N SER A 614 5.82 3.60 28.46
CA SER A 614 7.13 2.96 28.32
C SER A 614 7.29 1.88 29.40
N THR A 615 7.22 0.60 29.02
CA THR A 615 8.26 -0.38 29.39
C THR A 615 8.16 -1.60 28.49
N LYS A 616 9.20 -1.82 27.66
CA LYS A 616 9.40 -3.10 26.96
C LYS A 616 9.78 -4.16 27.99
N VAL A 617 8.88 -5.10 28.27
CA VAL A 617 9.24 -6.35 28.94
C VAL A 617 9.84 -7.27 27.88
N ALA A 618 11.17 -7.34 27.85
CA ALA A 618 11.89 -8.36 27.11
C ALA A 618 11.64 -9.71 27.78
N LYS A 619 10.93 -10.62 27.09
CA LYS A 619 10.86 -12.03 27.47
C LYS A 619 11.73 -12.83 26.51
N LYS A 620 12.66 -13.59 27.09
CA LYS A 620 13.44 -14.65 26.44
C LYS A 620 12.47 -15.71 25.91
N GLU A 621 12.61 -16.15 24.65
CA GLU A 621 12.53 -17.55 24.20
C GLU A 621 12.49 -17.71 22.67
N GLU A 622 13.23 -18.73 22.19
CA GLU A 622 13.26 -19.47 20.90
C GLU A 622 13.03 -18.78 19.54
N TRP A 623 12.19 -17.76 19.45
CA TRP A 623 11.83 -17.06 18.22
C TRP A 623 12.61 -15.76 18.09
N VAL A 624 13.16 -15.51 16.90
CA VAL A 624 13.84 -14.25 16.60
C VAL A 624 12.78 -13.19 16.30
N PRO A 625 12.80 -12.01 16.94
CA PRO A 625 11.84 -10.96 16.61
C PRO A 625 12.05 -10.50 15.17
N PHE A 626 10.95 -10.29 14.45
CA PHE A 626 10.98 -9.89 13.06
C PHE A 626 11.59 -8.49 12.88
N SER A 627 12.55 -8.39 11.96
CA SER A 627 13.02 -7.15 11.38
C SER A 627 13.54 -7.43 9.98
N GLU A 628 13.22 -6.58 9.01
CA GLU A 628 13.62 -6.75 7.61
C GLU A 628 15.13 -6.95 7.47
N SER A 629 15.94 -6.16 8.18
CA SER A 629 17.40 -6.29 8.15
C SER A 629 17.92 -7.66 8.60
N LYS A 630 17.27 -8.30 9.58
CA LYS A 630 17.65 -9.65 10.06
C LYS A 630 17.16 -10.73 9.11
N LEU A 631 15.98 -10.54 8.53
CA LEU A 631 15.48 -11.43 7.50
C LEU A 631 16.44 -11.45 6.31
N GLU A 632 16.84 -10.27 5.82
CA GLU A 632 17.82 -10.15 4.73
C GLU A 632 19.17 -10.76 5.08
N GLU A 633 19.68 -10.56 6.30
CA GLU A 633 20.92 -11.16 6.78
C GLU A 633 20.88 -12.69 6.71
N TYR A 634 19.81 -13.33 7.20
CA TYR A 634 19.66 -14.79 7.12
C TYR A 634 19.50 -15.28 5.67
N LEU A 635 18.82 -14.51 4.82
CA LEU A 635 18.65 -14.86 3.41
C LEU A 635 19.96 -14.75 2.61
N GLN A 636 20.83 -13.78 2.93
CA GLN A 636 22.17 -13.68 2.35
C GLN A 636 23.07 -14.86 2.75
N GLN A 637 22.82 -15.47 3.91
CA GLN A 637 23.53 -16.65 4.39
C GLN A 637 22.94 -17.97 3.85
N ASP A 638 21.99 -17.92 2.92
CA ASP A 638 21.24 -19.07 2.37
C ASP A 638 20.56 -19.92 3.46
N VAL A 639 20.18 -19.28 4.57
CA VAL A 639 19.47 -19.92 5.68
C VAL A 639 17.96 -19.76 5.46
N PRO A 640 17.18 -20.86 5.43
CA PRO A 640 15.73 -20.77 5.28
C PRO A 640 15.10 -20.14 6.52
N VAL A 641 14.15 -19.22 6.30
CA VAL A 641 13.48 -18.48 7.38
C VAL A 641 11.97 -18.69 7.30
N PHE A 642 11.36 -19.04 8.43
CA PHE A 642 9.92 -19.07 8.62
C PHE A 642 9.48 -17.86 9.44
N VAL A 643 8.60 -17.03 8.90
CA VAL A 643 8.05 -15.86 9.57
C VAL A 643 6.58 -16.10 9.95
N ASP A 644 6.28 -16.02 11.24
CA ASP A 644 4.93 -16.02 11.81
C ASP A 644 4.46 -14.58 12.08
N PHE A 645 3.64 -14.03 11.19
CA PHE A 645 2.92 -12.77 11.43
C PHE A 645 1.70 -13.05 12.29
N THR A 646 1.79 -12.65 13.56
CA THR A 646 0.89 -13.09 14.62
C THR A 646 0.38 -11.91 15.45
N ALA A 647 -0.61 -12.17 16.30
CA ALA A 647 -1.01 -11.23 17.34
C ALA A 647 -1.64 -11.98 18.52
N SER A 648 -1.51 -11.41 19.72
CA SER A 648 -2.11 -11.96 20.95
C SER A 648 -3.64 -11.95 20.87
N TRP A 649 -4.24 -10.89 20.33
CA TRP A 649 -5.70 -10.76 20.15
C TRP A 649 -6.26 -11.61 19.01
N CYS A 650 -5.41 -12.20 18.18
CA CYS A 650 -5.83 -13.04 17.06
C CYS A 650 -6.01 -14.49 17.53
N LEU A 651 -7.27 -14.90 17.77
CA LEU A 651 -7.59 -16.24 18.26
C LEU A 651 -7.06 -17.35 17.32
N THR A 652 -7.25 -17.20 16.01
CA THR A 652 -6.75 -18.15 15.01
C THR A 652 -5.23 -18.30 15.08
N CYS A 653 -4.51 -17.19 15.31
CA CYS A 653 -3.05 -17.19 15.47
C CYS A 653 -2.64 -18.03 16.69
N GLN A 654 -3.29 -17.83 17.83
CA GLN A 654 -3.00 -18.57 19.07
C GLN A 654 -3.33 -20.06 18.95
N VAL A 655 -4.42 -20.40 18.26
CA VAL A 655 -4.80 -21.80 17.99
C VAL A 655 -3.76 -22.46 17.08
N ASN A 656 -3.40 -21.82 15.97
CA ASN A 656 -2.39 -22.33 15.04
C ASN A 656 -1.02 -22.49 15.72
N LYS A 657 -0.62 -21.53 16.57
CA LYS A 657 0.64 -21.61 17.33
C LYS A 657 0.68 -22.86 18.19
N LYS A 658 -0.37 -23.10 18.98
CA LYS A 658 -0.45 -24.24 19.89
C LYS A 658 -0.64 -25.59 19.19
N VAL A 659 -1.43 -25.64 18.13
CA VAL A 659 -1.80 -26.90 17.46
C VAL A 659 -0.79 -27.31 16.39
N ALA A 660 -0.23 -26.34 15.65
CA ALA A 660 0.65 -26.60 14.52
C ALA A 660 2.12 -26.26 14.80
N LEU A 661 2.43 -25.04 15.27
CA LEU A 661 3.83 -24.58 15.42
C LEU A 661 4.54 -25.17 16.64
N GLU A 662 3.81 -25.42 17.74
CA GLU A 662 4.32 -26.05 18.96
C GLU A 662 4.24 -27.57 18.93
N ASN A 663 3.81 -28.17 17.81
CA ASN A 663 3.80 -29.62 17.67
C ASN A 663 5.24 -30.18 17.76
N PRO A 664 5.51 -31.22 18.57
CA PRO A 664 6.87 -31.73 18.78
C PRO A 664 7.57 -32.20 17.50
N GLU A 665 6.85 -32.83 16.58
CA GLU A 665 7.40 -33.31 15.32
C GLU A 665 7.79 -32.15 14.40
N VAL A 666 6.95 -31.12 14.36
CA VAL A 666 7.18 -29.90 13.60
C VAL A 666 8.39 -29.14 14.15
N LYS A 667 8.45 -28.92 15.48
CA LYS A 667 9.61 -28.28 16.13
C LYS A 667 10.91 -29.01 15.82
N LYS A 668 10.93 -30.33 16.02
CA LYS A 668 12.11 -31.15 15.74
C LYS A 668 12.53 -31.02 14.28
N LYS A 669 11.58 -30.96 13.35
CA LYS A 669 11.88 -30.82 11.93
C LYS A 669 12.42 -29.43 11.55
N PHE A 670 11.91 -28.37 12.17
CA PHE A 670 12.48 -27.02 12.03
C PHE A 670 13.95 -26.98 12.50
N GLU A 671 14.26 -27.64 13.62
CA GLU A 671 15.62 -27.73 14.17
C GLU A 671 16.55 -28.58 13.30
N GLU A 672 16.11 -29.77 12.85
CA GLU A 672 16.88 -30.66 11.97
C GLU A 672 17.28 -29.99 10.64
N LEU A 673 16.41 -29.13 10.11
CA LEU A 673 16.65 -28.42 8.84
C LEU A 673 17.37 -27.08 9.01
N GLY A 674 17.59 -26.62 10.25
CA GLY A 674 18.21 -25.34 10.54
C GLY A 674 17.38 -24.14 10.08
N VAL A 675 16.06 -24.27 10.07
CA VAL A 675 15.16 -23.18 9.64
C VAL A 675 14.99 -22.19 10.79
N ILE A 676 15.34 -20.93 10.55
CA ILE A 676 15.19 -19.86 11.53
C ILE A 676 13.71 -19.48 11.66
N ARG A 677 13.22 -19.45 12.89
CA ARG A 677 11.85 -19.12 13.23
C ARG A 677 11.78 -17.65 13.70
N MET A 678 11.11 -16.81 12.93
CA MET A 678 10.92 -15.39 13.21
C MET A 678 9.46 -15.09 13.57
N GLU A 679 9.25 -14.25 14.58
CA GLU A 679 7.93 -13.82 15.03
C GLU A 679 7.74 -12.32 14.75
N ALA A 680 6.77 -11.99 13.90
CA ALA A 680 6.30 -10.64 13.64
C ALA A 680 5.05 -10.38 14.50
N ASP A 681 5.27 -9.95 15.74
CA ASP A 681 4.20 -9.67 16.71
C ASP A 681 3.48 -8.35 16.40
N TRP A 682 2.34 -8.45 15.73
CA TRP A 682 1.43 -7.37 15.39
C TRP A 682 0.32 -7.16 16.45
N THR A 683 0.58 -7.55 17.71
CA THR A 683 -0.30 -7.25 18.85
C THR A 683 -0.44 -5.75 19.02
N ASN A 684 0.69 -5.03 18.96
CA ASN A 684 0.73 -3.57 18.87
C ASN A 684 0.93 -3.16 17.41
N ARG A 685 0.34 -2.04 17.01
CA ARG A 685 0.48 -1.53 15.64
C ARG A 685 1.95 -1.15 15.37
N ASP A 686 2.58 -1.86 14.45
CA ASP A 686 3.93 -1.57 13.96
C ASP A 686 3.88 -1.28 12.45
N PRO A 687 4.32 -0.09 11.99
CA PRO A 687 4.27 0.27 10.58
C PRO A 687 5.14 -0.65 9.70
N LYS A 688 6.26 -1.17 10.20
CA LYS A 688 7.14 -2.06 9.44
C LYS A 688 6.50 -3.42 9.20
N ILE A 689 5.85 -3.97 10.23
CA ILE A 689 5.10 -5.22 10.09
C ILE A 689 3.91 -5.03 9.14
N THR A 690 3.30 -3.84 9.16
CA THR A 690 2.18 -3.49 8.26
C THR A 690 2.63 -3.45 6.81
N GLU A 691 3.74 -2.76 6.50
CA GLU A 691 4.33 -2.70 5.16
C GLU A 691 4.78 -4.09 4.67
N ALA A 692 5.37 -4.90 5.56
CA ALA A 692 5.71 -6.28 5.25
C ALA A 692 4.47 -7.14 4.91
N LEU A 693 3.37 -7.03 5.67
CA LEU A 693 2.10 -7.70 5.35
C LEU A 693 1.52 -7.23 4.01
N GLU A 694 1.57 -5.92 3.73
CA GLU A 694 1.11 -5.32 2.47
C GLU A 694 1.93 -5.82 1.27
N SER A 695 3.25 -5.93 1.41
CA SER A 695 4.14 -6.49 0.38
C SER A 695 3.81 -7.94 0.01
N LEU A 696 3.27 -8.69 0.98
CA LEU A 696 2.81 -10.08 0.82
C LEU A 696 1.37 -10.18 0.31
N GLY A 697 0.70 -9.05 0.06
CA GLY A 697 -0.70 -9.00 -0.36
C GLY A 697 -1.68 -9.44 0.74
N ARG A 698 -1.34 -9.23 2.02
CA ARG A 698 -2.16 -9.59 3.18
C ARG A 698 -2.52 -8.34 4.00
N SER A 699 -3.79 -8.23 4.38
CA SER A 699 -4.33 -7.10 5.14
C SER A 699 -4.40 -7.32 6.66
N GLY A 700 -3.82 -8.42 7.16
CA GLY A 700 -3.82 -8.75 8.58
C GLY A 700 -3.20 -10.11 8.92
N VAL A 701 -3.35 -10.49 10.19
CA VAL A 701 -2.85 -11.73 10.78
C VAL A 701 -3.99 -12.75 10.96
N PRO A 702 -3.74 -14.07 10.89
CA PRO A 702 -2.43 -14.72 10.75
C PRO A 702 -1.91 -14.71 9.31
N THR A 703 -0.60 -14.48 9.14
CA THR A 703 0.10 -14.71 7.87
C THR A 703 1.37 -15.52 8.14
N TYR A 704 1.57 -16.62 7.43
CA TYR A 704 2.74 -17.49 7.60
C TYR A 704 3.52 -17.60 6.29
N VAL A 705 4.83 -17.39 6.37
CA VAL A 705 5.67 -17.26 5.19
C VAL A 705 6.97 -18.04 5.35
N PHE A 706 7.36 -18.76 4.31
CA PHE A 706 8.69 -19.33 4.18
C PHE A 706 9.52 -18.55 3.15
N TYR A 707 10.72 -18.14 3.55
CA TYR A 707 11.73 -17.49 2.72
C TYR A 707 12.97 -18.39 2.57
N GLY A 708 13.77 -18.18 1.53
CA GLY A 708 15.06 -18.86 1.35
C GLY A 708 14.97 -20.30 0.83
N LEU A 709 13.88 -20.68 0.15
CA LEU A 709 13.68 -22.05 -0.38
C LEU A 709 14.27 -22.25 -1.79
N GLY A 710 15.32 -21.52 -2.16
CA GLY A 710 15.88 -21.55 -3.52
C GLY A 710 14.92 -21.08 -4.64
N SER A 711 13.78 -20.51 -4.27
CA SER A 711 12.76 -19.93 -5.16
C SER A 711 12.77 -18.41 -5.00
N ALA A 712 12.69 -17.65 -6.10
CA ALA A 712 12.76 -16.19 -6.07
C ALA A 712 11.56 -15.51 -5.35
N SER A 713 10.48 -16.24 -5.09
CA SER A 713 9.29 -15.75 -4.40
C SER A 713 9.03 -16.50 -3.08
N PRO A 714 8.64 -15.81 -1.99
CA PRO A 714 8.32 -16.45 -0.72
C PRO A 714 7.09 -17.36 -0.83
N LEU A 715 7.11 -18.47 -0.10
CA LEU A 715 5.98 -19.40 -0.04
C LEU A 715 5.01 -18.97 1.04
N LEU A 716 3.82 -18.51 0.62
CA LEU A 716 2.71 -18.15 1.50
C LEU A 716 1.86 -19.36 1.87
N LEU A 717 1.59 -19.55 3.15
CA LEU A 717 0.66 -20.56 3.64
C LEU A 717 -0.76 -19.99 3.87
N PRO A 718 -1.78 -20.88 3.94
CA PRO A 718 -3.13 -20.47 4.33
C PRO A 718 -3.20 -19.96 5.78
N GLU A 719 -4.25 -19.19 6.08
CA GLU A 719 -4.50 -18.61 7.42
C GLU A 719 -4.78 -19.67 8.50
N VAL A 720 -5.21 -20.87 8.11
CA VAL A 720 -5.39 -22.03 8.99
C VAL A 720 -4.36 -23.08 8.59
N ILE A 721 -3.42 -23.36 9.50
CA ILE A 721 -2.33 -24.30 9.28
C ILE A 721 -2.51 -25.57 10.11
N THR A 722 -1.93 -26.67 9.65
CA THR A 722 -1.96 -27.97 10.33
C THR A 722 -0.54 -28.54 10.42
N PRO A 723 -0.23 -29.39 11.40
CA PRO A 723 1.09 -30.03 11.52
C PRO A 723 1.50 -30.72 10.22
N LYS A 724 0.57 -31.44 9.58
CA LYS A 724 0.82 -32.15 8.33
C LYS A 724 1.24 -31.20 7.20
N MET A 725 0.57 -30.05 7.05
CA MET A 725 0.93 -29.06 6.03
C MET A 725 2.35 -28.52 6.25
N LEU A 726 2.74 -28.24 7.49
CA LEU A 726 4.09 -27.78 7.82
C LEU A 726 5.13 -28.87 7.55
N LEU A 727 4.87 -30.11 7.97
CA LEU A 727 5.74 -31.24 7.71
C LEU A 727 5.90 -31.53 6.21
N ASP A 728 4.82 -31.44 5.42
CA ASP A 728 4.87 -31.63 3.97
C ASP A 728 5.78 -30.59 3.30
N VAL A 729 5.70 -29.32 3.74
CA VAL A 729 6.59 -28.25 3.26
C VAL A 729 8.04 -28.50 3.69
N LEU A 730 8.27 -28.80 4.97
CA LEU A 730 9.62 -29.06 5.50
C LEU A 730 10.27 -30.31 4.85
N ASN A 731 9.52 -31.36 4.59
CA ASN A 731 10.00 -32.55 3.89
C ASN A 731 10.35 -32.27 2.42
N LYS A 732 9.63 -31.33 1.78
CA LYS A 732 9.98 -30.87 0.43
C LYS A 732 11.33 -30.14 0.45
N ILE A 733 11.52 -29.25 1.42
CA ILE A 733 12.78 -28.51 1.63
C ILE A 733 13.95 -29.48 1.88
N GLU A 734 13.75 -30.50 2.71
CA GLU A 734 14.75 -31.53 2.97
C GLU A 734 15.18 -32.26 1.68
N LYS A 735 14.22 -32.62 0.82
CA LYS A 735 14.50 -33.31 -0.45
C LYS A 735 15.30 -32.43 -1.40
N GLU A 736 14.93 -31.16 -1.52
CA GLU A 736 15.63 -30.18 -2.36
C GLU A 736 17.06 -29.94 -1.87
N LYS A 737 17.27 -29.83 -0.56
CA LYS A 737 18.60 -29.71 0.05
C LYS A 737 19.48 -30.94 -0.23
N LYS A 738 18.94 -32.15 -0.04
CA LYS A 738 19.65 -33.41 -0.35
C LYS A 738 19.99 -33.56 -1.83
N GLN A 739 19.13 -33.08 -2.73
CA GLN A 739 19.41 -33.08 -4.18
C GLN A 739 20.53 -32.11 -4.55
N LYS A 740 20.55 -30.90 -3.97
CA LYS A 740 21.64 -29.93 -4.16
C LYS A 740 22.98 -30.47 -3.63
N GLU A 741 22.99 -31.07 -2.43
CA GLU A 741 24.19 -31.68 -1.84
C GLU A 741 24.71 -32.86 -2.67
N ALA A 742 23.81 -33.67 -3.25
CA ALA A 742 24.18 -34.76 -4.15
C ALA A 742 24.75 -34.26 -5.48
N GLN A 743 24.19 -33.18 -6.05
CA GLN A 743 24.70 -32.54 -7.26
C GLN A 743 26.08 -31.89 -7.04
N ALA A 744 26.29 -31.21 -5.92
CA ALA A 744 27.59 -30.65 -5.56
C ALA A 744 28.67 -31.73 -5.43
N LYS A 745 28.37 -32.86 -4.78
CA LYS A 745 29.30 -34.01 -4.66
C LYS A 745 29.58 -34.71 -5.99
N SER A 746 28.65 -34.69 -6.95
CA SER A 746 28.89 -35.25 -8.28
C SER A 746 29.71 -34.34 -9.20
N GLY A 747 29.68 -33.01 -8.97
CA GLY A 747 30.48 -32.04 -9.72
C GLY A 747 31.96 -32.06 -9.34
N GLU A 748 32.27 -32.30 -8.06
CA GLU A 748 33.66 -32.48 -7.57
C GLU A 748 34.32 -33.79 -8.04
N PHE A 749 33.56 -34.75 -8.58
CA PHE A 749 34.12 -36.00 -9.11
C PHE A 749 34.54 -35.89 -10.59
N PHE A 750 34.19 -34.78 -11.26
CA PHE A 750 34.51 -34.50 -12.67
C PHE A 750 35.50 -33.32 -12.85
N GLN A 751 35.98 -32.73 -11.76
CA GLN A 751 37.20 -31.91 -11.71
C GLN A 751 38.34 -32.76 -11.15
#